data_AF-E8LJK8-F1
#
_entry.id   AF-E8LJK8-F1
#
_cell.length_a   1.000
_cell.length_b   1.000
_cell.length_c   1.000
_cell.angle_alpha   90.00
_cell.angle_beta   90.00
_cell.angle_gamma   90.00
#
_symmetry.space_group_name_H-M   'P 1'
#
loop_
_entity.id
_entity.type
_entity.pdbx_description
1 polymer ?
#
loop_
_entity_poly.entity_id
_entity_poly.type
_entity_poly.pdbx_seq_one_letter_code
_entity_poly.pdbx_strand_id
1 'polypeptide(L)'
;MQISVIADDLTGANDCAAQFALHIDTKVFLPTENIKLTKVSTAVFDTESRDIDAQSAYTNVFKIAKLIKKERFEEKIDTFDQKRSIIYKKIDSTVRGNIGSELQAAIDAIEPEITVFAPAFPQSGRTTENGYQLLNGIRLEETELKNIPKSPITTSFIPDIIKKQSNLDTAIITLEDIHKGSAFIYEKALYLKNAGVKVIVCDVTEKEDLEAVAASFLNFKTPLFVGSAGLADAIASLVFKNKEKTVNRNTPSFYNLSKILILAGSISAVTRAQCQNLLQNFSSNNKEQKIRVLLERIDPEQFLTDPKKELERIIASVTSSFAALAFDEKLIVLIAGALDENDVAKSKECGQKLNIEFFNVGERMAKLMGDLMAALAPSFNAFIMTGGDTAVHACKEVGANSFKVLGEIEKGIPLCLIDSGIPQNCVLVTKAGALGTPQVFTKTVTNLFNLHKGNITMKKPVLGITMGDAAGIGSEITVKALSDPKLYEKAIPVVFGDAYQLERAAKIIGANVKVHKITDPAKANPSPEQIEVISLDNIPHDIEFGKINAACGKGAYEFIAKAVEFVKAGKIHAIVTAPLNKEALHLGGCPHPGHTEILANLTGTKDYSMMLVGDKLRVIHVSTHVSLRKACDLVKKDRVLKVIHLADDTLKLMGFEKPRIAVSGLNPHCGEGGMFGTEDAEEIVPAVKAAQEEGINVVGPIAPDTVFHRAANKGEFDIVVVMYHDQGHIPLKVLGFSTGVNVTVGLPCIRTSVDHGTAFEIAGKGIADPESMTVALNLGAQMANVKFKDLLNN
;
A
#
# COMPACT_ATOMS: atom_id res chain seq x y z
N MET A 1 7.06 -2.70 -24.24
CA MET A 1 7.55 -3.76 -23.33
C MET A 1 9.01 -4.04 -23.66
N GLN A 2 9.90 -4.00 -22.67
CA GLN A 2 11.31 -4.40 -22.82
C GLN A 2 11.47 -5.92 -22.69
N ILE A 3 10.71 -6.55 -21.79
CA ILE A 3 10.73 -8.00 -21.56
C ILE A 3 9.29 -8.53 -21.63
N SER A 4 9.11 -9.66 -22.30
CA SER A 4 7.84 -10.37 -22.36
C SER A 4 8.08 -11.83 -22.03
N VAL A 5 7.42 -12.32 -21.00
CA VAL A 5 7.56 -13.68 -20.49
C VAL A 5 6.27 -14.44 -20.75
N ILE A 6 6.35 -15.64 -21.29
CA ILE A 6 5.24 -16.59 -21.41
C ILE A 6 5.52 -17.73 -20.43
N ALA A 7 4.71 -17.89 -19.41
CA ALA A 7 4.88 -18.88 -18.35
C ALA A 7 3.75 -19.92 -18.40
N ASP A 8 4.11 -21.18 -18.14
CA ASP A 8 3.21 -22.33 -18.18
C ASP A 8 2.27 -22.45 -16.97
N ASP A 9 2.63 -21.80 -15.85
CA ASP A 9 1.81 -21.69 -14.64
C ASP A 9 2.05 -20.38 -13.86
N LEU A 10 1.10 -20.02 -12.99
CA LEU A 10 1.19 -18.84 -12.14
C LEU A 10 2.40 -18.82 -11.22
N THR A 11 2.80 -19.97 -10.65
CA THR A 11 3.96 -20.03 -9.76
C THR A 11 5.23 -19.67 -10.52
N GLY A 12 5.45 -20.30 -11.68
CA GLY A 12 6.58 -20.02 -12.55
C GLY A 12 6.56 -18.60 -13.11
N ALA A 13 5.37 -18.08 -13.45
CA ALA A 13 5.16 -16.70 -13.86
C ALA A 13 5.69 -15.75 -12.80
N ASN A 14 5.26 -15.93 -11.56
CA ASN A 14 5.64 -15.09 -10.44
C ASN A 14 7.12 -15.19 -10.06
N ASP A 15 7.67 -16.40 -10.02
CA ASP A 15 9.10 -16.65 -9.74
C ASP A 15 10.01 -15.98 -10.78
N CYS A 16 9.61 -16.03 -12.05
CA CYS A 16 10.30 -15.34 -13.15
C CYS A 16 10.12 -13.81 -13.06
N ALA A 17 8.89 -13.35 -12.80
CA ALA A 17 8.58 -11.94 -12.67
C ALA A 17 9.35 -11.27 -11.53
N ALA A 18 9.56 -11.97 -10.42
CA ALA A 18 10.34 -11.49 -9.29
C ALA A 18 11.78 -11.14 -9.67
N GLN A 19 12.44 -11.94 -10.51
CA GLN A 19 13.81 -11.68 -10.96
C GLN A 19 13.91 -10.35 -11.71
N PHE A 20 12.91 -10.01 -12.52
CA PHE A 20 12.86 -8.73 -13.24
C PHE A 20 12.34 -7.56 -12.39
N ALA A 21 11.44 -7.82 -11.45
CA ALA A 21 10.82 -6.82 -10.58
C ALA A 21 11.83 -6.10 -9.67
N LEU A 22 12.98 -6.71 -9.40
CA LEU A 22 14.09 -6.08 -8.69
C LEU A 22 14.69 -4.89 -9.44
N HIS A 23 14.57 -4.86 -10.76
CA HIS A 23 15.24 -3.88 -11.61
C HIS A 23 14.27 -2.97 -12.36
N ILE A 24 13.15 -3.51 -12.83
CA ILE A 24 12.21 -2.79 -13.70
C ILE A 24 10.75 -3.10 -13.36
N ASP A 25 9.86 -2.17 -13.73
CA ASP A 25 8.43 -2.31 -13.51
C ASP A 25 7.88 -3.56 -14.21
N THR A 26 7.30 -4.46 -13.41
CA THR A 26 6.93 -5.82 -13.84
C THR A 26 5.50 -6.13 -13.45
N LYS A 27 4.74 -6.67 -14.40
CA LYS A 27 3.37 -7.14 -14.20
C LYS A 27 3.18 -8.57 -14.67
N VAL A 28 2.38 -9.32 -13.93
CA VAL A 28 1.90 -10.67 -14.26
C VAL A 28 0.45 -10.56 -14.72
N PHE A 29 0.07 -11.32 -15.75
CA PHE A 29 -1.26 -11.37 -16.33
C PHE A 29 -1.74 -12.83 -16.31
N LEU A 30 -2.95 -13.06 -15.79
CA LEU A 30 -3.63 -14.35 -15.85
C LEU A 30 -4.35 -14.54 -17.20
N PRO A 31 -4.64 -15.79 -17.60
CA PRO A 31 -5.41 -16.08 -18.81
C PRO A 31 -6.78 -15.39 -18.81
N THR A 32 -7.00 -14.52 -19.81
CA THR A 32 -8.32 -13.92 -20.07
C THR A 32 -8.57 -13.77 -21.57
N GLU A 33 -9.83 -13.58 -21.95
CA GLU A 33 -10.18 -13.37 -23.36
C GLU A 33 -9.59 -12.06 -23.91
N ASN A 34 -9.57 -11.01 -23.08
CA ASN A 34 -9.20 -9.64 -23.44
C ASN A 34 -8.09 -9.09 -22.53
N ILE A 35 -6.84 -9.46 -22.82
CA ILE A 35 -5.68 -8.88 -22.14
C ILE A 35 -5.49 -7.44 -22.62
N LYS A 36 -5.72 -6.47 -21.73
CA LYS A 36 -5.41 -5.06 -21.98
C LYS A 36 -3.99 -4.77 -21.52
N LEU A 37 -3.09 -4.61 -22.48
CA LEU A 37 -1.70 -4.29 -22.17
C LEU A 37 -1.60 -2.83 -21.72
N THR A 38 -1.25 -2.66 -20.45
CA THR A 38 -0.89 -1.35 -19.89
C THR A 38 0.59 -1.08 -20.16
N LYS A 39 1.01 0.19 -20.17
CA LYS A 39 2.41 0.57 -20.41
C LYS A 39 3.30 0.03 -19.28
N VAL A 40 3.89 -1.15 -19.48
CA VAL A 40 4.77 -1.86 -18.54
C VAL A 40 6.10 -2.22 -19.19
N SER A 41 7.17 -2.27 -18.38
CA SER A 41 8.50 -2.63 -18.86
C SER A 41 8.62 -4.15 -19.05
N THR A 42 8.22 -4.94 -18.05
CA THR A 42 8.12 -6.40 -18.15
C THR A 42 6.68 -6.86 -18.04
N ALA A 43 6.20 -7.61 -19.03
CA ALA A 43 4.91 -8.28 -18.98
C ALA A 43 5.13 -9.80 -18.91
N VAL A 44 4.56 -10.45 -17.90
CA VAL A 44 4.60 -11.90 -17.73
C VAL A 44 3.18 -12.44 -17.89
N PHE A 45 2.99 -13.38 -18.81
CA PHE A 45 1.69 -13.98 -19.10
C PHE A 45 1.70 -15.42 -18.61
N ASP A 46 0.81 -15.75 -17.68
CA ASP A 46 0.49 -17.13 -17.35
C ASP A 46 -0.44 -17.69 -18.43
N THR A 47 -0.15 -18.89 -18.93
CA THR A 47 -0.96 -19.60 -19.93
C THR A 47 -1.71 -20.80 -19.37
N GLU A 48 -1.52 -21.15 -18.09
CA GLU A 48 -2.07 -22.35 -17.44
C GLU A 48 -1.96 -23.60 -18.32
N SER A 49 -0.82 -23.75 -19.01
CA SER A 49 -0.62 -24.72 -20.08
C SER A 49 0.12 -25.99 -19.64
N ARG A 50 0.62 -26.03 -18.40
CA ARG A 50 1.41 -27.16 -17.88
C ARG A 50 0.65 -28.48 -17.85
N ASP A 51 -0.54 -28.48 -17.25
CA ASP A 51 -1.27 -29.72 -16.91
C ASP A 51 -2.52 -29.95 -17.78
N ILE A 52 -2.60 -29.30 -18.94
CA ILE A 52 -3.66 -29.51 -19.94
C ILE A 52 -3.13 -30.36 -21.10
N ASP A 53 -3.99 -30.72 -22.05
CA ASP A 53 -3.54 -31.46 -23.23
C ASP A 53 -2.62 -30.61 -24.13
N ALA A 54 -1.76 -31.30 -24.88
CA ALA A 54 -0.74 -30.70 -25.74
C ALA A 54 -1.30 -29.70 -26.77
N GLN A 55 -2.51 -29.95 -27.30
CA GLN A 55 -3.12 -29.09 -28.32
C GLN A 55 -3.68 -27.80 -27.71
N SER A 56 -4.31 -27.90 -26.53
CA SER A 56 -4.75 -26.74 -25.77
C SER A 56 -3.56 -25.90 -25.28
N ALA A 57 -2.48 -26.55 -24.82
CA ALA A 57 -1.24 -25.88 -24.45
C ALA A 57 -0.62 -25.10 -25.62
N TYR A 58 -0.54 -25.71 -26.79
CA TYR A 58 -0.11 -25.04 -28.03
C TYR A 58 -0.96 -23.80 -28.30
N THR A 59 -2.29 -23.95 -28.25
CA THR A 59 -3.24 -22.87 -28.57
C THR A 59 -3.10 -21.68 -27.63
N ASN A 60 -2.99 -21.93 -26.32
CA ASN A 60 -2.85 -20.88 -25.31
C ASN A 60 -1.53 -20.11 -25.48
N VAL A 61 -0.41 -20.82 -25.66
CA VAL A 61 0.90 -20.21 -25.87
C VAL A 61 0.96 -19.45 -27.19
N PHE A 62 0.42 -20.01 -28.27
CA PHE A 62 0.38 -19.37 -29.59
C PHE A 62 -0.38 -18.04 -29.55
N LYS A 63 -1.53 -18.00 -28.86
CA LYS A 63 -2.34 -16.79 -28.69
C LYS A 63 -1.53 -15.66 -28.02
N ILE A 64 -0.85 -15.96 -26.92
CA ILE A 64 -0.03 -14.98 -26.19
C ILE A 64 1.22 -14.58 -27.00
N ALA A 65 1.90 -15.54 -27.62
CA ALA A 65 3.07 -15.28 -28.45
C ALA A 65 2.72 -14.36 -29.64
N LYS A 66 1.55 -14.55 -30.26
CA LYS A 66 1.04 -13.68 -31.33
C LYS A 66 0.71 -12.28 -30.83
N LEU A 67 0.11 -12.16 -29.63
CA LEU A 67 -0.12 -10.87 -28.98
C LEU A 67 1.21 -10.11 -28.76
N ILE A 68 2.22 -10.79 -28.21
CA ILE A 68 3.57 -10.22 -27.99
C ILE A 68 4.20 -9.77 -29.32
N LYS A 69 4.06 -10.56 -30.40
CA LYS A 69 4.57 -10.18 -31.73
C LYS A 69 3.88 -8.93 -32.26
N LYS A 70 2.55 -8.89 -32.26
CA LYS A 70 1.76 -7.74 -32.73
C LYS A 70 2.19 -6.44 -32.04
N GLU A 71 2.24 -6.45 -30.71
CA GLU A 71 2.55 -5.27 -29.88
C GLU A 71 3.99 -4.77 -30.05
N ARG A 72 4.90 -5.65 -30.45
CA ARG A 72 6.33 -5.31 -30.61
C ARG A 72 6.70 -4.88 -32.02
N PHE A 73 6.07 -5.45 -33.04
CA PHE A 73 6.53 -5.32 -34.43
C PHE A 73 5.53 -4.60 -35.35
N GLU A 74 4.25 -4.46 -34.97
CA GLU A 74 3.21 -3.89 -35.85
C GLU A 74 2.75 -2.48 -35.42
N GLU A 75 2.91 -2.09 -34.14
CA GLU A 75 2.64 -0.72 -33.68
C GLU A 75 3.91 0.15 -33.70
N LYS A 76 3.81 1.35 -34.30
CA LYS A 76 4.93 2.30 -34.60
C LYS A 76 5.68 2.77 -33.34
N ILE A 77 6.59 1.97 -32.83
CA ILE A 77 7.59 2.38 -31.82
C ILE A 77 8.91 2.69 -32.52
N ASP A 78 9.47 3.84 -32.14
CA ASP A 78 10.71 4.43 -32.63
C ASP A 78 11.86 3.41 -32.82
N THR A 79 12.48 3.46 -34.00
CA THR A 79 13.40 2.44 -34.55
C THR A 79 14.69 2.23 -33.76
N PHE A 80 14.98 3.05 -32.74
CA PHE A 80 16.20 2.96 -31.94
C PHE A 80 16.12 1.94 -30.79
N ASP A 81 14.93 1.59 -30.31
CA ASP A 81 14.73 0.68 -29.14
C ASP A 81 14.32 -0.76 -29.53
N GLN A 82 14.04 -1.01 -30.82
CA GLN A 82 13.63 -2.33 -31.32
C GLN A 82 14.74 -3.40 -31.26
N LYS A 83 16.00 -3.02 -31.05
CA LYS A 83 17.15 -3.95 -31.02
C LYS A 83 17.41 -4.65 -29.68
N ARG A 84 16.58 -4.47 -28.64
CA ARG A 84 16.84 -5.03 -27.29
C ARG A 84 15.61 -5.59 -26.56
N SER A 85 14.58 -6.02 -27.27
CA SER A 85 13.36 -6.53 -26.64
C SER A 85 13.45 -8.05 -26.41
N ILE A 86 13.47 -8.50 -25.16
CA ILE A 86 13.71 -9.91 -24.78
C ILE A 86 12.39 -10.67 -24.72
N ILE A 87 12.31 -11.83 -25.37
CA ILE A 87 11.18 -12.77 -25.23
C ILE A 87 11.67 -13.99 -24.47
N TYR A 88 10.91 -14.39 -23.45
CA TYR A 88 11.27 -15.47 -22.56
C TYR A 88 10.11 -16.47 -22.45
N LYS A 89 10.34 -17.75 -22.72
CA LYS A 89 9.44 -18.83 -22.37
C LYS A 89 9.88 -19.43 -21.05
N LYS A 90 9.13 -19.13 -19.99
CA LYS A 90 9.31 -19.75 -18.69
C LYS A 90 8.71 -21.16 -18.71
N ILE A 91 9.50 -22.11 -18.21
CA ILE A 91 9.14 -23.52 -18.06
C ILE A 91 9.47 -24.00 -16.65
N ASP A 92 8.92 -25.13 -16.25
CA ASP A 92 9.30 -25.84 -15.03
C ASP A 92 10.78 -26.28 -15.08
N SER A 93 11.54 -26.06 -14.00
CA SER A 93 12.98 -26.41 -13.96
C SER A 93 13.24 -27.92 -13.98
N THR A 94 12.20 -28.72 -13.73
CA THR A 94 12.23 -30.18 -13.91
C THR A 94 11.57 -30.61 -15.21
N VAL A 95 11.44 -29.70 -16.18
CA VAL A 95 10.98 -29.95 -17.56
C VAL A 95 9.66 -30.72 -17.65
N ARG A 96 8.76 -30.49 -16.69
CA ARG A 96 7.39 -31.04 -16.67
C ARG A 96 6.45 -30.26 -17.60
N GLY A 97 5.38 -30.92 -18.01
CA GLY A 97 4.31 -30.33 -18.82
C GLY A 97 4.55 -30.44 -20.31
N ASN A 98 3.95 -29.52 -21.07
CA ASN A 98 3.87 -29.57 -22.54
C ASN A 98 5.05 -28.89 -23.24
N ILE A 99 6.29 -29.16 -22.80
CA ILE A 99 7.51 -28.45 -23.22
C ILE A 99 7.63 -28.34 -24.75
N GLY A 100 7.50 -29.43 -25.49
CA GLY A 100 7.67 -29.40 -26.95
C GLY A 100 6.53 -28.64 -27.66
N SER A 101 5.28 -28.87 -27.27
CA SER A 101 4.12 -28.20 -27.86
C SER A 101 4.13 -26.69 -27.60
N GLU A 102 4.47 -26.27 -26.38
CA GLU A 102 4.59 -24.86 -26.02
C GLU A 102 5.75 -24.18 -26.77
N LEU A 103 6.88 -24.90 -26.94
CA LEU A 103 8.03 -24.40 -27.69
C LEU A 103 7.70 -24.23 -29.18
N GLN A 104 7.02 -25.20 -29.78
CA GLN A 104 6.54 -25.12 -31.15
C GLN A 104 5.61 -23.92 -31.33
N ALA A 105 4.62 -23.74 -30.44
CA ALA A 105 3.70 -22.61 -30.48
C ALA A 105 4.41 -21.25 -30.39
N ALA A 106 5.38 -21.12 -29.48
CA ALA A 106 6.16 -19.91 -29.32
C ALA A 106 6.99 -19.61 -30.58
N ILE A 107 7.67 -20.62 -31.15
CA ILE A 107 8.49 -20.47 -32.36
C ILE A 107 7.63 -20.16 -33.59
N ASP A 108 6.51 -20.85 -33.78
CA ASP A 108 5.59 -20.63 -34.91
C ASP A 108 5.01 -19.21 -34.92
N ALA A 109 4.68 -18.69 -33.74
CA ALA A 109 4.13 -17.35 -33.62
C ALA A 109 5.21 -16.27 -33.73
N ILE A 110 6.30 -16.37 -32.96
CA ILE A 110 7.32 -15.32 -32.81
C ILE A 110 8.28 -15.30 -34.01
N GLU A 111 8.57 -16.45 -34.61
CA GLU A 111 9.60 -16.65 -35.65
C GLU A 111 10.98 -16.11 -35.20
N PRO A 112 11.54 -16.60 -34.07
CA PRO A 112 12.81 -16.10 -33.57
C PRO A 112 13.98 -16.46 -34.49
N GLU A 113 15.04 -15.66 -34.45
CA GLU A 113 16.28 -15.93 -35.16
C GLU A 113 16.95 -17.24 -34.67
N ILE A 114 16.86 -17.47 -33.36
CA ILE A 114 17.41 -18.63 -32.66
C ILE A 114 16.69 -18.81 -31.33
N THR A 115 16.61 -20.06 -30.86
CA THR A 115 16.04 -20.37 -29.54
C THR A 115 17.09 -21.03 -28.65
N VAL A 116 17.30 -20.48 -27.46
CA VAL A 116 18.17 -21.08 -26.44
C VAL A 116 17.34 -21.73 -25.34
N PHE A 117 17.68 -22.96 -24.98
CA PHE A 117 16.99 -23.76 -23.98
C PHE A 117 17.96 -24.13 -22.85
N ALA A 118 17.79 -23.49 -21.68
CA ALA A 118 18.60 -23.73 -20.48
C ALA A 118 17.68 -23.82 -19.25
N PRO A 119 17.17 -25.02 -18.91
CA PRO A 119 16.19 -25.22 -17.84
C PRO A 119 16.81 -25.27 -16.43
N ALA A 120 18.13 -25.41 -16.34
CA ALA A 120 18.87 -25.52 -15.09
C ALA A 120 18.52 -24.42 -14.09
N PHE A 121 18.56 -24.79 -12.81
CA PHE A 121 18.46 -23.89 -11.67
C PHE A 121 19.41 -24.37 -10.57
N PRO A 122 20.73 -24.14 -10.72
CA PRO A 122 21.78 -24.76 -9.89
C PRO A 122 21.57 -24.58 -8.39
N GLN A 123 21.16 -23.40 -7.96
CA GLN A 123 20.87 -23.07 -6.56
C GLN A 123 19.74 -23.89 -5.92
N SER A 124 18.94 -24.58 -6.73
CA SER A 124 17.92 -25.52 -6.27
C SER A 124 18.29 -26.97 -6.60
N GLY A 125 19.55 -27.24 -6.95
CA GLY A 125 20.04 -28.58 -7.31
C GLY A 125 19.54 -29.07 -8.68
N ARG A 126 19.06 -28.18 -9.56
CA ARG A 126 18.66 -28.56 -10.93
C ARG A 126 19.78 -28.21 -11.89
N THR A 127 20.41 -29.19 -12.52
CA THR A 127 21.52 -28.99 -13.47
C THR A 127 21.19 -29.64 -14.81
N THR A 128 21.87 -29.22 -15.88
CA THR A 128 21.80 -29.83 -17.21
C THR A 128 23.19 -30.29 -17.60
N GLU A 129 23.37 -31.58 -17.88
CA GLU A 129 24.66 -32.17 -18.25
C GLU A 129 24.48 -33.13 -19.42
N ASN A 130 25.25 -32.92 -20.48
CA ASN A 130 25.17 -33.65 -21.75
C ASN A 130 23.74 -33.74 -22.30
N GLY A 131 22.96 -32.66 -22.15
CA GLY A 131 21.55 -32.58 -22.54
C GLY A 131 20.56 -33.31 -21.63
N TYR A 132 21.02 -33.91 -20.52
CA TYR A 132 20.15 -34.49 -19.49
C TYR A 132 19.87 -33.48 -18.39
N GLN A 133 18.60 -33.30 -18.05
CA GLN A 133 18.20 -32.54 -16.87
C GLN A 133 18.31 -33.42 -15.62
N LEU A 134 18.89 -32.89 -14.54
CA LEU A 134 19.13 -33.60 -13.30
C LEU A 134 18.48 -32.87 -12.12
N LEU A 135 18.08 -33.64 -11.10
CA LEU A 135 17.66 -33.16 -9.80
C LEU A 135 18.58 -33.75 -8.73
N ASN A 136 19.39 -32.90 -8.09
CA ASN A 136 20.42 -33.27 -7.13
C ASN A 136 21.38 -34.34 -7.67
N GLY A 137 21.76 -34.23 -8.95
CA GLY A 137 22.62 -35.19 -9.64
C GLY A 137 21.92 -36.47 -10.13
N ILE A 138 20.62 -36.64 -9.87
CA ILE A 138 19.84 -37.81 -10.28
C ILE A 138 18.99 -37.45 -11.50
N ARG A 139 18.89 -38.36 -12.47
CA ARG A 139 17.99 -38.20 -13.62
C ARG A 139 16.53 -38.11 -13.15
N LEU A 140 15.77 -37.21 -13.74
CA LEU A 140 14.37 -36.95 -13.40
C LEU A 140 13.48 -38.20 -13.48
N GLU A 141 13.66 -39.09 -14.45
CA GLU A 141 12.93 -40.36 -14.56
C GLU A 141 13.28 -41.39 -13.48
N GLU A 142 14.35 -41.15 -12.72
CA GLU A 142 14.77 -41.96 -11.56
C GLU A 142 14.32 -41.34 -10.22
N THR A 143 13.68 -40.17 -10.26
CA THR A 143 13.15 -39.48 -9.08
C THR A 143 11.65 -39.77 -8.88
N GLU A 144 11.07 -39.24 -7.80
CA GLU A 144 9.63 -39.26 -7.56
C GLU A 144 8.79 -38.60 -8.68
N LEU A 145 9.42 -37.75 -9.51
CA LEU A 145 8.76 -37.03 -10.59
C LEU A 145 8.21 -37.96 -11.68
N LYS A 146 8.74 -39.18 -11.80
CA LYS A 146 8.21 -40.22 -12.71
C LYS A 146 6.74 -40.55 -12.43
N ASN A 147 6.32 -40.46 -11.17
CA ASN A 147 4.99 -40.88 -10.73
C ASN A 147 4.06 -39.69 -10.44
N ILE A 148 4.40 -38.47 -10.91
CA ILE A 148 3.52 -37.31 -10.73
C ILE A 148 2.23 -37.51 -11.54
N PRO A 149 1.04 -37.24 -10.95
CA PRO A 149 -0.24 -37.54 -11.60
C PRO A 149 -0.50 -36.82 -12.92
N LYS A 150 -0.21 -35.52 -13.03
CA LYS A 150 -0.60 -34.68 -14.19
C LYS A 150 0.43 -34.68 -15.32
N SER A 151 1.71 -34.75 -14.97
CA SER A 151 2.84 -34.58 -15.89
C SER A 151 4.01 -35.50 -15.52
N PRO A 152 3.86 -36.83 -15.60
CA PRO A 152 4.90 -37.78 -15.23
C PRO A 152 6.10 -37.68 -16.17
N ILE A 153 7.30 -37.67 -15.61
CA ILE A 153 8.54 -37.61 -16.39
C ILE A 153 8.95 -39.02 -16.82
N THR A 154 9.18 -39.19 -18.12
CA THR A 154 9.55 -40.49 -18.72
C THR A 154 10.99 -40.54 -19.22
N THR A 155 11.64 -39.39 -19.38
CA THR A 155 13.05 -39.24 -19.77
C THR A 155 13.56 -37.89 -19.28
N SER A 156 14.86 -37.79 -18.98
CA SER A 156 15.55 -36.53 -18.66
C SER A 156 16.25 -35.92 -19.86
N PHE A 157 16.34 -36.64 -20.97
CA PHE A 157 17.06 -36.16 -22.15
C PHE A 157 16.22 -35.10 -22.87
N ILE A 158 16.62 -33.84 -22.75
CA ILE A 158 15.84 -32.68 -23.20
C ILE A 158 15.50 -32.75 -24.71
N PRO A 159 16.41 -33.14 -25.62
CA PRO A 159 16.08 -33.33 -27.03
C PRO A 159 14.89 -34.26 -27.27
N ASP A 160 14.80 -35.37 -26.54
CA ASP A 160 13.68 -36.32 -26.66
C ASP A 160 12.38 -35.73 -26.10
N ILE A 161 12.46 -34.99 -24.99
CA ILE A 161 11.30 -34.30 -24.39
C ILE A 161 10.69 -33.33 -25.41
N ILE A 162 11.53 -32.52 -26.07
CA ILE A 162 11.08 -31.56 -27.08
C ILE A 162 10.51 -32.28 -28.31
N LYS A 163 11.22 -33.29 -28.82
CA LYS A 163 10.84 -34.02 -30.04
C LYS A 163 9.56 -34.84 -29.87
N LYS A 164 9.23 -35.29 -28.66
CA LYS A 164 8.00 -36.05 -28.39
C LYS A 164 6.73 -35.25 -28.68
N GLN A 165 6.80 -33.92 -28.62
CA GLN A 165 5.63 -33.02 -28.72
C GLN A 165 5.80 -31.95 -29.81
N SER A 166 6.87 -32.00 -30.60
CA SER A 166 7.16 -30.99 -31.64
C SER A 166 7.99 -31.57 -32.77
N ASN A 167 8.08 -30.83 -33.89
CA ASN A 167 8.93 -31.17 -35.03
C ASN A 167 10.24 -30.37 -35.01
N LEU A 168 10.68 -29.91 -33.84
CA LEU A 168 11.82 -29.01 -33.70
C LEU A 168 13.13 -29.80 -33.61
N ASP A 169 14.06 -29.46 -34.51
CA ASP A 169 15.44 -29.95 -34.42
C ASP A 169 16.20 -29.25 -33.30
N THR A 170 16.94 -30.05 -32.53
CA THR A 170 17.72 -29.61 -31.37
C THR A 170 19.20 -29.93 -31.55
N ALA A 171 20.07 -29.09 -30.98
CA ALA A 171 21.48 -29.38 -30.81
C ALA A 171 21.93 -29.03 -29.39
N ILE A 172 23.01 -29.65 -28.92
CA ILE A 172 23.55 -29.44 -27.57
C ILE A 172 24.84 -28.61 -27.67
N ILE A 173 24.94 -27.58 -26.82
CA ILE A 173 26.20 -26.94 -26.44
C ILE A 173 26.57 -27.52 -25.08
N THR A 174 27.68 -28.25 -25.01
CA THR A 174 28.07 -29.01 -23.82
C THR A 174 28.71 -28.11 -22.79
N LEU A 175 28.83 -28.60 -21.55
CA LEU A 175 29.50 -27.85 -20.49
C LEU A 175 30.95 -27.46 -20.85
N GLU A 176 31.66 -28.33 -21.59
CA GLU A 176 33.01 -28.02 -22.11
C GLU A 176 33.00 -26.82 -23.08
N ASP A 177 31.97 -26.70 -23.91
CA ASP A 177 31.80 -25.54 -24.78
C ASP A 177 31.46 -24.28 -24.00
N ILE A 178 30.60 -24.39 -22.98
CA ILE A 178 30.19 -23.26 -22.13
C ILE A 178 31.41 -22.65 -21.42
N HIS A 179 32.29 -23.49 -20.87
CA HIS A 179 33.50 -23.05 -20.17
C HIS A 179 34.55 -22.39 -21.08
N LYS A 180 34.42 -22.51 -22.42
CA LYS A 180 35.26 -21.74 -23.38
C LYS A 180 34.85 -20.27 -23.49
N GLY A 181 33.73 -19.87 -22.86
CA GLY A 181 33.28 -18.50 -22.71
C GLY A 181 32.27 -18.04 -23.76
N SER A 182 31.61 -16.91 -23.50
CA SER A 182 30.45 -16.41 -24.27
C SER A 182 30.71 -16.20 -25.76
N ALA A 183 31.91 -15.77 -26.15
CA ALA A 183 32.29 -15.61 -27.55
C ALA A 183 32.29 -16.96 -28.31
N PHE A 184 32.81 -18.02 -27.68
CA PHE A 184 32.80 -19.36 -28.27
C PHE A 184 31.38 -19.91 -28.40
N ILE A 185 30.56 -19.72 -27.36
CA ILE A 185 29.14 -20.11 -27.37
C ILE A 185 28.42 -19.42 -28.54
N TYR A 186 28.67 -18.13 -28.76
CA TYR A 186 28.04 -17.35 -29.83
C TYR A 186 28.41 -17.89 -31.22
N GLU A 187 29.69 -18.11 -31.49
CA GLU A 187 30.17 -18.66 -32.77
C GLU A 187 29.60 -20.06 -33.03
N LYS A 188 29.57 -20.92 -32.00
CA LYS A 188 28.98 -22.27 -32.12
C LYS A 188 27.48 -22.21 -32.37
N ALA A 189 26.76 -21.32 -31.68
CA ALA A 189 25.33 -21.11 -31.89
C ALA A 189 25.04 -20.58 -33.30
N LEU A 190 25.87 -19.68 -33.83
CA LEU A 190 25.77 -19.16 -35.18
C LEU A 190 25.98 -20.27 -36.24
N TYR A 191 26.98 -21.14 -36.03
CA TYR A 191 27.21 -22.31 -36.87
C TYR A 191 25.99 -23.26 -36.89
N LEU A 192 25.45 -23.60 -35.71
CA LEU A 192 24.29 -24.49 -35.59
C LEU A 192 23.03 -23.90 -36.23
N LYS A 193 22.80 -22.59 -36.04
CA LYS A 193 21.73 -21.85 -36.69
C LYS A 193 21.85 -21.92 -38.21
N ASN A 194 23.05 -21.72 -38.77
CA ASN A 194 23.29 -21.81 -40.21
C ASN A 194 23.11 -23.24 -40.75
N ALA A 195 23.28 -24.26 -39.91
CA ALA A 195 22.97 -25.66 -40.22
C ALA A 195 21.47 -26.01 -40.10
N GLY A 196 20.61 -25.04 -39.77
CA GLY A 196 19.15 -25.21 -39.72
C GLY A 196 18.59 -25.56 -38.34
N VAL A 197 19.43 -25.70 -37.30
CA VAL A 197 18.98 -26.00 -35.95
C VAL A 197 18.13 -24.86 -35.40
N LYS A 198 16.96 -25.18 -34.84
CA LYS A 198 16.02 -24.19 -34.30
C LYS A 198 16.15 -23.97 -32.80
N VAL A 199 16.53 -25.02 -32.06
CA VAL A 199 16.63 -24.99 -30.59
C VAL A 199 18.01 -25.48 -30.15
N ILE A 200 18.70 -24.67 -29.35
CA ILE A 200 20.00 -25.02 -28.78
C ILE A 200 19.82 -25.28 -27.29
N VAL A 201 20.01 -26.54 -26.89
CA VAL A 201 20.03 -26.96 -25.48
C VAL A 201 21.43 -26.67 -24.92
N CYS A 202 21.51 -25.90 -23.85
CA CYS A 202 22.78 -25.57 -23.20
C CYS A 202 22.90 -26.33 -21.88
N ASP A 203 24.02 -27.00 -21.69
CA ASP A 203 24.41 -27.55 -20.39
C ASP A 203 24.72 -26.42 -19.41
N VAL A 204 24.40 -26.65 -18.13
CA VAL A 204 24.55 -25.67 -17.05
C VAL A 204 24.64 -26.44 -15.73
N THR A 205 25.72 -26.22 -15.00
CA THR A 205 25.90 -26.78 -13.64
C THR A 205 25.99 -25.70 -12.57
N GLU A 206 26.43 -24.50 -12.93
CA GLU A 206 26.67 -23.37 -12.03
C GLU A 206 25.97 -22.09 -12.51
N LYS A 207 25.94 -21.05 -11.68
CA LYS A 207 25.29 -19.78 -12.04
C LYS A 207 26.03 -19.08 -13.18
N GLU A 208 27.35 -19.16 -13.15
CA GLU A 208 28.29 -18.57 -14.09
C GLU A 208 28.08 -19.13 -15.52
N ASP A 209 27.69 -20.40 -15.62
CA ASP A 209 27.29 -21.03 -16.89
C ASP A 209 26.05 -20.34 -17.49
N LEU A 210 25.03 -20.06 -16.67
CA LEU A 210 23.83 -19.33 -17.12
C LEU A 210 24.16 -17.91 -17.57
N GLU A 211 25.07 -17.24 -16.88
CA GLU A 211 25.53 -15.91 -17.25
C GLU A 211 26.29 -15.94 -18.59
N ALA A 212 27.13 -16.94 -18.82
CA ALA A 212 27.83 -17.13 -20.10
C ALA A 212 26.86 -17.41 -21.26
N VAL A 213 25.86 -18.29 -21.04
CA VAL A 213 24.78 -18.58 -21.99
C VAL A 213 23.99 -17.31 -22.28
N ALA A 214 23.49 -16.62 -21.26
CA ALA A 214 22.70 -15.41 -21.43
C ALA A 214 23.48 -14.30 -22.16
N ALA A 215 24.73 -14.05 -21.77
CA ALA A 215 25.59 -13.04 -22.38
C ALA A 215 25.86 -13.33 -23.87
N SER A 216 26.00 -14.60 -24.25
CA SER A 216 26.16 -15.01 -25.64
C SER A 216 24.90 -14.72 -26.46
N PHE A 217 23.76 -15.24 -26.00
CA PHE A 217 22.53 -15.19 -26.78
C PHE A 217 21.88 -13.78 -26.85
N LEU A 218 22.21 -12.90 -25.90
CA LEU A 218 21.82 -11.47 -25.96
C LEU A 218 22.42 -10.71 -27.16
N ASN A 219 23.41 -11.27 -27.86
CA ASN A 219 23.99 -10.67 -29.07
C ASN A 219 23.20 -10.99 -30.35
N PHE A 220 22.24 -11.92 -30.31
CA PHE A 220 21.34 -12.16 -31.45
C PHE A 220 20.26 -11.07 -31.53
N LYS A 221 19.69 -10.86 -32.72
CA LYS A 221 18.72 -9.78 -32.95
C LYS A 221 17.36 -10.10 -32.35
N THR A 222 16.91 -11.36 -32.50
CA THR A 222 15.61 -11.84 -31.98
C THR A 222 15.74 -13.22 -31.34
N PRO A 223 16.52 -13.37 -30.25
CA PRO A 223 16.60 -14.62 -29.51
C PRO A 223 15.29 -14.89 -28.76
N LEU A 224 14.85 -16.15 -28.76
CA LEU A 224 13.87 -16.67 -27.81
C LEU A 224 14.63 -17.40 -26.70
N PHE A 225 14.55 -16.88 -25.47
CA PHE A 225 15.12 -17.53 -24.29
C PHE A 225 14.10 -18.50 -23.70
N VAL A 226 14.51 -19.71 -23.34
CA VAL A 226 13.64 -20.73 -22.75
C VAL A 226 14.34 -21.33 -21.55
N GLY A 227 13.71 -21.27 -20.37
CA GLY A 227 14.35 -21.73 -19.15
C GLY A 227 13.53 -21.54 -17.88
N SER A 228 14.17 -21.79 -16.74
CA SER A 228 13.59 -21.63 -15.40
C SER A 228 13.73 -20.19 -14.88
N ALA A 229 13.62 -19.93 -13.57
CA ALA A 229 13.98 -18.62 -13.01
C ALA A 229 15.49 -18.37 -13.01
N GLY A 230 16.33 -19.41 -13.14
CA GLY A 230 17.80 -19.27 -13.16
C GLY A 230 18.30 -18.46 -14.37
N LEU A 231 17.87 -18.83 -15.57
CA LEU A 231 18.23 -18.09 -16.78
C LEU A 231 17.61 -16.67 -16.78
N ALA A 232 16.42 -16.49 -16.21
CA ALA A 232 15.80 -15.17 -16.04
C ALA A 232 16.63 -14.25 -15.13
N ASP A 233 17.14 -14.75 -13.99
CA ASP A 233 18.06 -14.04 -13.09
C ASP A 233 19.35 -13.63 -13.79
N ALA A 234 19.97 -14.56 -14.56
CA ALA A 234 21.18 -14.27 -15.33
C ALA A 234 20.96 -13.16 -16.36
N ILE A 235 19.84 -13.19 -17.10
CA ILE A 235 19.46 -12.14 -18.04
C ILE A 235 19.24 -10.81 -17.32
N ALA A 236 18.46 -10.80 -16.22
CA ALA A 236 18.19 -9.60 -15.46
C ALA A 236 19.48 -8.94 -14.95
N SER A 237 20.39 -9.74 -14.40
CA SER A 237 21.68 -9.29 -13.88
C SER A 237 22.56 -8.66 -14.97
N LEU A 238 22.58 -9.22 -16.19
CA LEU A 238 23.38 -8.69 -17.30
C LEU A 238 22.78 -7.43 -17.91
N VAL A 239 21.46 -7.40 -18.12
CA VAL A 239 20.76 -6.30 -18.80
C VAL A 239 20.65 -5.06 -17.91
N PHE A 240 20.55 -5.25 -16.59
CA PHE A 240 20.29 -4.16 -15.63
C PHE A 240 21.45 -3.87 -14.66
N LYS A 241 22.66 -4.39 -14.94
CA LYS A 241 23.87 -4.34 -14.09
C LYS A 241 24.25 -2.98 -13.48
N ASN A 242 23.75 -1.86 -14.03
CA ASN A 242 24.03 -0.48 -13.59
C ASN A 242 22.78 0.42 -13.49
N LYS A 243 21.56 -0.14 -13.47
CA LYS A 243 20.34 0.65 -13.29
C LYS A 243 19.81 0.46 -11.88
N GLU A 244 19.94 1.50 -11.05
CA GLU A 244 19.12 1.60 -9.84
C GLU A 244 17.65 1.61 -10.27
N LYS A 245 16.81 0.84 -9.57
CA LYS A 245 15.37 0.82 -9.79
C LYS A 245 14.86 2.26 -9.59
N THR A 246 14.50 2.96 -10.66
CA THR A 246 13.53 4.04 -10.56
C THR A 246 12.23 3.39 -10.11
N VAL A 247 12.03 3.32 -8.80
CA VAL A 247 10.84 2.75 -8.18
C VAL A 247 9.66 3.47 -8.83
N ASN A 248 8.80 2.73 -9.52
CA ASN A 248 7.59 3.30 -10.09
C ASN A 248 6.65 3.63 -8.92
N ARG A 249 6.68 4.89 -8.48
CA ARG A 249 6.12 5.49 -7.24
C ARG A 249 4.59 5.44 -7.13
N ASN A 250 3.91 4.84 -8.10
CA ASN A 250 2.47 4.53 -8.05
C ASN A 250 2.15 3.29 -7.19
N THR A 251 3.01 2.89 -6.26
CA THR A 251 2.68 1.85 -5.28
C THR A 251 1.72 2.47 -4.26
N PRO A 252 0.49 1.96 -4.09
CA PRO A 252 -0.47 2.45 -3.11
C PRO A 252 0.18 2.53 -1.73
N SER A 253 -0.10 3.61 -1.03
CA SER A 253 0.36 3.85 0.31
C SER A 253 -0.26 2.77 1.21
N PHE A 254 0.55 1.86 1.78
CA PHE A 254 0.09 0.72 2.61
C PHE A 254 -0.37 1.13 4.03
N TYR A 255 -0.88 2.38 4.14
CA TYR A 255 -1.46 3.13 5.26
C TYR A 255 -2.11 2.34 6.41
N ASN A 256 -2.76 1.23 6.08
CA ASN A 256 -3.82 0.71 6.93
C ASN A 256 -4.08 -0.79 6.74
N LEU A 257 -3.01 -1.59 6.55
CA LEU A 257 -3.16 -3.04 6.53
C LEU A 257 -3.59 -3.53 7.92
N SER A 258 -4.88 -3.79 8.03
CA SER A 258 -5.57 -4.16 9.28
C SER A 258 -6.27 -5.51 9.19
N LYS A 259 -6.54 -6.01 7.98
CA LYS A 259 -7.30 -7.25 7.77
C LYS A 259 -6.64 -8.09 6.69
N ILE A 260 -6.05 -9.21 7.09
CA ILE A 260 -5.38 -10.18 6.22
C ILE A 260 -6.22 -11.44 6.08
N LEU A 261 -6.50 -11.85 4.84
CA LEU A 261 -7.12 -13.14 4.54
C LEU A 261 -6.06 -14.12 4.03
N ILE A 262 -5.94 -15.28 4.67
CA ILE A 262 -5.04 -16.36 4.28
C ILE A 262 -5.87 -17.54 3.80
N LEU A 263 -5.76 -17.87 2.51
CA LEU A 263 -6.41 -19.02 1.89
C LEU A 263 -5.40 -20.14 1.70
N ALA A 264 -5.42 -21.10 2.62
CA ALA A 264 -4.52 -22.24 2.64
C ALA A 264 -5.14 -23.50 2.04
N GLY A 265 -5.24 -23.53 0.70
CA GLY A 265 -5.80 -24.67 -0.04
C GLY A 265 -4.83 -25.83 -0.26
N SER A 266 -3.52 -25.59 -0.21
CA SER A 266 -2.53 -26.67 -0.36
C SER A 266 -2.54 -27.63 0.85
N ILE A 267 -2.70 -28.92 0.55
CA ILE A 267 -2.61 -30.00 1.55
C ILE A 267 -1.18 -30.45 1.85
N SER A 268 -0.14 -29.77 1.35
CA SER A 268 1.26 -30.19 1.55
C SER A 268 1.67 -30.13 3.03
N ALA A 269 2.61 -31.00 3.45
CA ALA A 269 3.15 -30.99 4.81
C ALA A 269 3.78 -29.63 5.18
N VAL A 270 4.43 -28.98 4.20
CA VAL A 270 5.01 -27.64 4.34
C VAL A 270 3.93 -26.60 4.66
N THR A 271 2.83 -26.55 3.90
CA THR A 271 1.73 -25.61 4.15
C THR A 271 1.07 -25.86 5.52
N ARG A 272 0.84 -27.12 5.90
CA ARG A 272 0.29 -27.45 7.23
C ARG A 272 1.18 -26.95 8.37
N ALA A 273 2.48 -27.19 8.27
CA ALA A 273 3.46 -26.69 9.25
C ALA A 273 3.48 -25.16 9.33
N GLN A 274 3.36 -24.47 8.19
CA GLN A 274 3.29 -23.00 8.13
C GLN A 274 2.01 -22.45 8.78
N CYS A 275 0.86 -23.08 8.55
CA CYS A 275 -0.40 -22.74 9.23
C CYS A 275 -0.29 -22.91 10.75
N GLN A 276 0.26 -24.04 11.21
CA GLN A 276 0.47 -24.31 12.64
C GLN A 276 1.45 -23.31 13.26
N ASN A 277 2.52 -22.96 12.57
CA ASN A 277 3.49 -21.96 13.03
C ASN A 277 2.84 -20.59 13.20
N LEU A 278 2.03 -20.15 12.22
CA LEU A 278 1.29 -18.89 12.31
C LEU A 278 0.38 -18.88 13.54
N LEU A 279 -0.42 -19.94 13.70
CA LEU A 279 -1.32 -20.07 14.85
C LEU A 279 -0.53 -19.98 16.15
N GLN A 280 0.53 -20.77 16.33
CA GLN A 280 1.34 -20.74 17.56
C GLN A 280 1.91 -19.35 17.88
N ASN A 281 2.43 -18.64 16.88
CA ASN A 281 3.02 -17.31 17.08
C ASN A 281 2.00 -16.22 17.47
N PHE A 282 0.73 -16.39 17.09
CA PHE A 282 -0.32 -15.42 17.39
C PHE A 282 -1.37 -15.93 18.41
N SER A 283 -1.24 -17.17 18.93
CA SER A 283 -2.18 -17.80 19.88
C SER A 283 -1.93 -17.44 21.35
N SER A 284 -0.80 -16.82 21.69
CA SER A 284 -0.40 -16.55 23.08
C SER A 284 -0.17 -15.06 23.31
N ASN A 285 -1.12 -14.37 23.94
CA ASN A 285 -0.95 -13.05 24.57
C ASN A 285 -0.32 -11.92 23.73
N ASN A 286 -0.84 -11.63 22.53
CA ASN A 286 -0.56 -10.37 21.84
C ASN A 286 -1.55 -9.24 22.22
N LYS A 287 -1.90 -9.11 23.51
CA LYS A 287 -2.64 -7.91 23.99
C LYS A 287 -1.86 -6.63 23.70
N GLU A 288 -0.54 -6.69 23.60
CA GLU A 288 0.32 -5.55 23.24
C GLU A 288 0.27 -5.18 21.75
N GLN A 289 0.09 -6.16 20.84
CA GLN A 289 0.09 -5.91 19.39
C GLN A 289 -1.30 -5.71 18.78
N LYS A 290 -2.37 -5.99 19.55
CA LYS A 290 -3.77 -5.90 19.11
C LYS A 290 -4.03 -6.67 17.81
N ILE A 291 -3.55 -7.90 17.72
CA ILE A 291 -3.77 -8.79 16.57
C ILE A 291 -4.67 -9.94 17.01
N ARG A 292 -5.81 -10.09 16.35
CA ARG A 292 -6.74 -11.20 16.48
C ARG A 292 -6.54 -12.18 15.33
N VAL A 293 -6.55 -13.47 15.64
CA VAL A 293 -6.52 -14.54 14.63
C VAL A 293 -7.81 -15.35 14.70
N LEU A 294 -8.50 -15.45 13.57
CA LEU A 294 -9.62 -16.36 13.37
C LEU A 294 -9.15 -17.51 12.48
N LEU A 295 -9.37 -18.73 12.95
CA LEU A 295 -9.09 -19.95 12.20
C LEU A 295 -10.40 -20.58 11.74
N GLU A 296 -10.53 -20.80 10.44
CA GLU A 296 -11.59 -21.61 9.84
C GLU A 296 -10.97 -22.85 9.20
N ARG A 297 -11.18 -24.00 9.86
CA ARG A 297 -10.84 -25.31 9.28
C ARG A 297 -11.99 -25.73 8.38
N ILE A 298 -11.69 -26.05 7.12
CA ILE A 298 -12.68 -26.61 6.20
C ILE A 298 -12.97 -28.05 6.63
N ASP A 299 -14.25 -28.39 6.76
CA ASP A 299 -14.69 -29.73 7.10
C ASP A 299 -14.58 -30.67 5.88
N PRO A 300 -13.73 -31.72 5.94
CA PRO A 300 -13.47 -32.63 4.81
C PRO A 300 -14.70 -33.31 4.21
N GLU A 301 -15.74 -33.56 5.02
CA GLU A 301 -16.94 -34.27 4.59
C GLU A 301 -17.99 -33.28 4.05
N GLN A 302 -18.20 -32.17 4.76
CA GLN A 302 -19.17 -31.15 4.40
C GLN A 302 -18.78 -30.47 3.07
N PHE A 303 -17.51 -30.17 2.83
CA PHE A 303 -17.10 -29.52 1.57
C PHE A 303 -17.27 -30.41 0.33
N LEU A 304 -17.12 -31.73 0.49
CA LEU A 304 -17.27 -32.68 -0.61
C LEU A 304 -18.73 -33.01 -0.91
N THR A 305 -19.56 -33.09 0.13
CA THR A 305 -20.98 -33.46 0.04
C THR A 305 -21.88 -32.26 -0.28
N ASP A 306 -21.67 -31.12 0.37
CA ASP A 306 -22.43 -29.89 0.19
C ASP A 306 -21.52 -28.66 0.41
N PRO A 307 -20.74 -28.27 -0.62
CA PRO A 307 -19.79 -27.15 -0.54
C PRO A 307 -20.47 -25.81 -0.29
N LYS A 308 -21.74 -25.64 -0.70
CA LYS A 308 -22.48 -24.40 -0.51
C LYS A 308 -22.75 -24.15 0.96
N LYS A 309 -23.17 -25.19 1.69
CA LYS A 309 -23.36 -25.10 3.13
C LYS A 309 -22.07 -24.82 3.88
N GLU A 310 -20.95 -25.39 3.43
CA GLU A 310 -19.64 -25.10 4.01
C GLU A 310 -19.20 -23.65 3.77
N LEU A 311 -19.40 -23.16 2.54
CA LEU A 311 -19.17 -21.76 2.17
C LEU A 311 -19.98 -20.80 3.07
N GLU A 312 -21.28 -21.03 3.22
CA GLU A 312 -22.16 -20.21 4.06
C GLU A 312 -21.74 -20.22 5.54
N ARG A 313 -21.35 -21.38 6.07
CA ARG A 313 -20.84 -21.53 7.45
C ARG A 313 -19.61 -20.64 7.68
N ILE A 314 -18.62 -20.72 6.79
CA ILE A 314 -17.36 -19.99 6.91
C ILE A 314 -17.62 -18.48 6.77
N ILE A 315 -18.43 -18.05 5.78
CA ILE A 315 -18.78 -16.64 5.59
C ILE A 315 -19.47 -16.08 6.83
N ALA A 316 -20.44 -16.80 7.40
CA ALA A 316 -21.15 -16.37 8.60
C ALA A 316 -20.20 -16.20 9.79
N SER A 317 -19.30 -17.16 10.00
CA SER A 317 -18.29 -17.10 11.07
C SER A 317 -17.36 -15.89 10.91
N VAL A 318 -16.78 -15.71 9.72
CA VAL A 318 -15.88 -14.58 9.41
C VAL A 318 -16.61 -13.25 9.57
N THR A 319 -17.82 -13.12 9.04
CA THR A 319 -18.61 -11.88 9.12
C THR A 319 -18.94 -11.52 10.56
N SER A 320 -19.29 -12.50 11.40
CA SER A 320 -19.56 -12.28 12.83
C SER A 320 -18.34 -11.77 13.59
N SER A 321 -17.12 -12.17 13.18
CA SER A 321 -15.89 -11.73 13.81
C SER A 321 -15.61 -10.24 13.63
N PHE A 322 -16.09 -9.64 12.53
CA PHE A 322 -15.91 -8.20 12.27
C PHE A 322 -16.67 -7.32 13.28
N ALA A 323 -17.85 -7.73 13.71
CA ALA A 323 -18.63 -7.00 14.72
C ALA A 323 -17.97 -7.00 16.10
N ALA A 324 -17.10 -7.99 16.35
CA ALA A 324 -16.40 -8.16 17.61
C ALA A 324 -14.98 -7.55 17.62
N LEU A 325 -14.56 -6.85 16.55
CA LEU A 325 -13.26 -6.20 16.48
C LEU A 325 -13.26 -4.83 17.15
N ALA A 326 -12.25 -4.52 17.96
CA ALA A 326 -12.01 -3.16 18.43
C ALA A 326 -11.47 -2.26 17.31
N PHE A 327 -11.64 -0.93 17.43
CA PHE A 327 -11.28 0.05 16.40
C PHE A 327 -9.81 0.00 15.94
N ASP A 328 -8.89 -0.39 16.83
CA ASP A 328 -7.45 -0.47 16.54
C ASP A 328 -6.89 -1.90 16.58
N GLU A 329 -7.78 -2.90 16.53
CA GLU A 329 -7.40 -4.30 16.44
C GLU A 329 -7.23 -4.73 14.98
N LYS A 330 -6.14 -5.42 14.68
CA LYS A 330 -5.86 -6.06 13.39
C LYS A 330 -6.42 -7.47 13.39
N LEU A 331 -6.90 -7.94 12.25
CA LEU A 331 -7.46 -9.28 12.08
C LEU A 331 -6.68 -10.08 11.04
N ILE A 332 -6.37 -11.32 11.40
CA ILE A 332 -5.92 -12.36 10.47
C ILE A 332 -7.02 -13.41 10.42
N VAL A 333 -7.54 -13.70 9.22
CA VAL A 333 -8.43 -14.85 8.99
C VAL A 333 -7.65 -15.89 8.22
N LEU A 334 -7.40 -17.04 8.84
CA LEU A 334 -6.79 -18.21 8.21
C LEU A 334 -7.87 -19.22 7.89
N ILE A 335 -8.13 -19.46 6.61
CA ILE A 335 -8.99 -20.53 6.12
C ILE A 335 -8.10 -21.66 5.60
N ALA A 336 -8.15 -22.83 6.22
CA ALA A 336 -7.27 -23.95 5.90
C ALA A 336 -8.06 -25.16 5.40
N GLY A 337 -7.69 -25.66 4.21
CA GLY A 337 -8.22 -26.91 3.65
C GLY A 337 -7.73 -28.15 4.39
N ALA A 338 -6.54 -28.08 5.00
CA ALA A 338 -6.02 -29.09 5.91
C ALA A 338 -5.05 -28.45 6.92
N LEU A 339 -5.14 -28.82 8.19
CA LEU A 339 -4.22 -28.39 9.25
C LEU A 339 -3.31 -29.50 9.76
N ASP A 340 -3.74 -30.76 9.61
CA ASP A 340 -3.00 -31.94 10.03
C ASP A 340 -3.17 -33.10 9.04
N GLU A 341 -2.51 -34.23 9.29
CA GLU A 341 -2.61 -35.42 8.43
C GLU A 341 -3.98 -36.09 8.46
N ASN A 342 -4.74 -35.94 9.55
CA ASN A 342 -6.07 -36.52 9.64
C ASN A 342 -7.04 -35.83 8.69
N ASP A 343 -6.91 -34.52 8.46
CA ASP A 343 -7.71 -33.82 7.43
C ASP A 343 -7.47 -34.38 6.03
N VAL A 344 -6.20 -34.63 5.71
CA VAL A 344 -5.81 -35.16 4.39
C VAL A 344 -6.35 -36.59 4.23
N ALA A 345 -6.19 -37.42 5.27
CA ALA A 345 -6.72 -38.78 5.27
C ALA A 345 -8.24 -38.81 5.12
N LYS A 346 -8.97 -37.99 5.88
CA LYS A 346 -10.43 -37.88 5.81
C LYS A 346 -10.92 -37.37 4.45
N SER A 347 -10.26 -36.36 3.89
CA SER A 347 -10.61 -35.83 2.55
C SER A 347 -10.43 -36.92 1.48
N LYS A 348 -9.36 -37.72 1.59
CA LYS A 348 -9.10 -38.85 0.69
C LYS A 348 -10.13 -39.96 0.86
N GLU A 349 -10.45 -40.35 2.09
CA GLU A 349 -11.44 -41.38 2.40
C GLU A 349 -12.84 -40.96 1.94
N CYS A 350 -13.24 -39.72 2.20
CA CYS A 350 -14.53 -39.17 1.77
C CYS A 350 -14.60 -39.08 0.24
N GLY A 351 -13.53 -38.62 -0.42
CA GLY A 351 -13.42 -38.65 -1.88
C GLY A 351 -13.61 -40.05 -2.45
N GLN A 352 -12.95 -41.06 -1.86
CA GLN A 352 -13.12 -42.47 -2.25
C GLN A 352 -14.57 -42.96 -2.07
N LYS A 353 -15.22 -42.65 -0.93
CA LYS A 353 -16.63 -43.01 -0.69
C LYS A 353 -17.58 -42.38 -1.70
N LEU A 354 -17.25 -41.18 -2.20
CA LEU A 354 -18.04 -40.45 -3.19
C LEU A 354 -17.62 -40.74 -4.64
N ASN A 355 -16.71 -41.69 -4.87
CA ASN A 355 -16.11 -41.98 -6.19
C ASN A 355 -15.49 -40.75 -6.87
N ILE A 356 -14.93 -39.84 -6.08
CA ILE A 356 -14.19 -38.67 -6.55
C ILE A 356 -12.71 -39.05 -6.50
N GLU A 357 -12.05 -39.05 -7.66
CA GLU A 357 -10.61 -39.22 -7.71
C GLU A 357 -9.90 -38.16 -6.86
N PHE A 358 -8.81 -38.54 -6.20
CA PHE A 358 -8.10 -37.66 -5.26
C PHE A 358 -7.70 -36.31 -5.89
N PHE A 359 -7.42 -36.29 -7.19
CA PHE A 359 -7.13 -35.06 -7.90
C PHE A 359 -8.33 -34.10 -7.95
N ASN A 360 -9.52 -34.62 -8.25
CA ASN A 360 -10.77 -33.84 -8.31
C ASN A 360 -11.20 -33.31 -6.93
N VAL A 361 -10.70 -33.90 -5.84
CA VAL A 361 -10.84 -33.35 -4.48
C VAL A 361 -10.11 -32.01 -4.37
N GLY A 362 -8.88 -31.91 -4.90
CA GLY A 362 -8.10 -30.68 -4.93
C GLY A 362 -8.74 -29.58 -5.76
N GLU A 363 -9.27 -29.93 -6.93
CA GLU A 363 -10.01 -28.99 -7.80
C GLU A 363 -11.25 -28.42 -7.10
N ARG A 364 -12.03 -29.27 -6.43
CA ARG A 364 -13.19 -28.83 -5.63
C ARG A 364 -12.77 -27.91 -4.47
N MET A 365 -11.65 -28.19 -3.82
CA MET A 365 -11.09 -27.33 -2.78
C MET A 365 -10.67 -25.97 -3.33
N ALA A 366 -9.98 -25.93 -4.48
CA ALA A 366 -9.58 -24.69 -5.14
C ALA A 366 -10.80 -23.84 -5.54
N LYS A 367 -11.86 -24.47 -6.05
CA LYS A 367 -13.13 -23.79 -6.35
C LYS A 367 -13.78 -23.18 -5.11
N LEU A 368 -13.89 -23.94 -4.01
CA LEU A 368 -14.44 -23.41 -2.76
C LEU A 368 -13.63 -22.23 -2.23
N MET A 369 -12.29 -22.29 -2.32
CA MET A 369 -11.42 -21.16 -1.97
C MET A 369 -11.66 -19.94 -2.88
N GLY A 370 -11.99 -20.17 -4.15
CA GLY A 370 -12.42 -19.11 -5.07
C GLY A 370 -13.72 -18.44 -4.65
N ASP A 371 -14.74 -19.24 -4.34
CA ASP A 371 -16.04 -18.75 -3.86
C ASP A 371 -15.87 -17.95 -2.55
N LEU A 372 -15.02 -18.43 -1.64
CA LEU A 372 -14.67 -17.73 -0.40
C LEU A 372 -13.94 -16.40 -0.66
N MET A 373 -12.99 -16.38 -1.60
CA MET A 373 -12.30 -15.15 -2.00
C MET A 373 -13.32 -14.13 -2.52
N ALA A 374 -14.23 -14.52 -3.40
CA ALA A 374 -15.24 -13.62 -3.95
C ALA A 374 -16.18 -13.04 -2.89
N ALA A 375 -16.62 -13.86 -1.93
CA ALA A 375 -17.51 -13.41 -0.87
C ALA A 375 -16.81 -12.48 0.14
N LEU A 376 -15.54 -12.77 0.49
CA LEU A 376 -14.85 -12.12 1.60
C LEU A 376 -13.97 -10.95 1.18
N ALA A 377 -13.41 -10.98 -0.04
CA ALA A 377 -12.44 -10.01 -0.55
C ALA A 377 -12.73 -8.53 -0.24
N PRO A 378 -13.96 -8.00 -0.40
CA PRO A 378 -14.26 -6.59 -0.13
C PRO A 378 -13.99 -6.14 1.31
N SER A 379 -13.91 -7.09 2.26
CA SER A 379 -13.69 -6.82 3.68
C SER A 379 -12.21 -6.88 4.10
N PHE A 380 -11.29 -7.21 3.19
CA PHE A 380 -9.86 -7.39 3.46
C PHE A 380 -8.99 -6.49 2.61
N ASN A 381 -7.78 -6.19 3.11
CA ASN A 381 -6.81 -5.31 2.43
C ASN A 381 -5.49 -6.02 2.06
N ALA A 382 -5.30 -7.26 2.49
CA ALA A 382 -4.22 -8.12 2.02
C ALA A 382 -4.63 -9.60 1.97
N PHE A 383 -4.04 -10.31 1.02
CA PHE A 383 -4.33 -11.71 0.73
C PHE A 383 -3.05 -12.54 0.68
N ILE A 384 -3.07 -13.69 1.33
CA ILE A 384 -2.01 -14.71 1.24
C ILE A 384 -2.65 -15.99 0.73
N MET A 385 -2.22 -16.47 -0.42
CA MET A 385 -2.78 -17.66 -1.07
C MET A 385 -1.70 -18.73 -1.21
N THR A 386 -1.99 -19.97 -0.82
CA THR A 386 -1.07 -21.09 -1.00
C THR A 386 -1.70 -22.26 -1.77
N GLY A 387 -0.94 -22.75 -2.75
CA GLY A 387 -1.40 -23.66 -3.80
C GLY A 387 -1.61 -22.90 -5.10
N GLY A 388 -1.05 -23.43 -6.21
CA GLY A 388 -1.18 -22.81 -7.54
C GLY A 388 -2.64 -22.72 -7.95
N ASP A 389 -3.36 -23.84 -7.89
CA ASP A 389 -4.79 -23.92 -8.22
C ASP A 389 -5.62 -22.97 -7.33
N THR A 390 -5.37 -22.97 -6.01
CA THR A 390 -6.02 -22.03 -5.07
C THR A 390 -5.88 -20.58 -5.52
N ALA A 391 -4.65 -20.15 -5.84
CA ALA A 391 -4.38 -18.77 -6.21
C ALA A 391 -5.05 -18.39 -7.53
N VAL A 392 -4.99 -19.27 -8.53
CA VAL A 392 -5.62 -19.07 -9.84
C VAL A 392 -7.13 -18.94 -9.70
N HIS A 393 -7.80 -19.90 -9.04
CA HIS A 393 -9.26 -19.87 -8.87
C HIS A 393 -9.72 -18.64 -8.08
N ALA A 394 -9.03 -18.34 -6.97
CA ALA A 394 -9.33 -17.17 -6.15
C ALA A 394 -9.20 -15.86 -6.92
N CYS A 395 -8.16 -15.71 -7.75
CA CYS A 395 -7.97 -14.49 -8.53
C CYS A 395 -8.99 -14.37 -9.68
N LYS A 396 -9.31 -15.48 -10.37
CA LYS A 396 -10.30 -15.50 -11.45
C LYS A 396 -11.68 -15.07 -10.96
N GLU A 397 -12.12 -15.59 -9.81
CA GLU A 397 -13.48 -15.35 -9.29
C GLU A 397 -13.70 -13.87 -8.93
N VAL A 398 -12.64 -13.15 -8.57
CA VAL A 398 -12.70 -11.71 -8.29
C VAL A 398 -12.28 -10.82 -9.46
N GLY A 399 -12.01 -11.42 -10.62
CA GLY A 399 -11.52 -10.71 -11.82
C GLY A 399 -10.14 -10.07 -11.65
N ALA A 400 -9.34 -10.52 -10.68
CA ALA A 400 -7.97 -10.08 -10.45
C ALA A 400 -7.04 -10.73 -11.48
N ASN A 401 -7.11 -10.23 -12.71
CA ASN A 401 -6.48 -10.84 -13.88
C ASN A 401 -5.07 -10.31 -14.15
N SER A 402 -4.59 -9.39 -13.32
CA SER A 402 -3.24 -8.86 -13.43
C SER A 402 -2.72 -8.37 -12.07
N PHE A 403 -1.40 -8.45 -11.91
CA PHE A 403 -0.70 -8.13 -10.68
C PHE A 403 0.57 -7.34 -10.96
N LYS A 404 0.80 -6.27 -10.22
CA LYS A 404 2.12 -5.60 -10.19
C LYS A 404 3.01 -6.29 -9.18
N VAL A 405 4.16 -6.78 -9.62
CA VAL A 405 5.13 -7.46 -8.74
C VAL A 405 6.03 -6.41 -8.09
N LEU A 406 6.04 -6.36 -6.75
CA LEU A 406 6.79 -5.37 -5.97
C LEU A 406 8.17 -5.87 -5.56
N GLY A 407 8.27 -7.17 -5.31
CA GLY A 407 9.46 -7.87 -4.83
C GLY A 407 9.08 -9.26 -4.32
N GLU A 408 9.82 -9.78 -3.35
CA GLU A 408 9.58 -11.10 -2.75
C GLU A 408 9.66 -11.05 -1.22
N ILE A 409 8.87 -11.88 -0.52
CA ILE A 409 8.97 -12.06 0.94
C ILE A 409 10.10 -13.03 1.30
N GLU A 410 10.18 -14.09 0.51
CA GLU A 410 11.24 -15.09 0.44
C GLU A 410 11.36 -15.48 -1.03
N LYS A 411 12.49 -16.07 -1.41
CA LYS A 411 12.76 -16.49 -2.78
C LYS A 411 11.64 -17.37 -3.35
N GLY A 412 11.08 -16.98 -4.49
CA GLY A 412 9.96 -17.64 -5.15
C GLY A 412 8.59 -17.36 -4.51
N ILE A 413 8.51 -16.42 -3.56
CA ILE A 413 7.28 -16.00 -2.87
C ILE A 413 7.07 -14.51 -3.13
N PRO A 414 6.42 -14.16 -4.25
CA PRO A 414 6.26 -12.78 -4.69
C PRO A 414 5.36 -11.97 -3.74
N LEU A 415 5.70 -10.70 -3.59
CA LEU A 415 4.84 -9.66 -3.05
C LEU A 415 4.26 -8.87 -4.21
N CYS A 416 2.94 -8.91 -4.36
CA CYS A 416 2.22 -8.30 -5.48
C CYS A 416 1.17 -7.29 -5.02
N LEU A 417 0.73 -6.47 -5.96
CA LEU A 417 -0.49 -5.67 -5.88
C LEU A 417 -1.48 -6.14 -6.93
N ILE A 418 -2.73 -6.34 -6.52
CA ILE A 418 -3.84 -6.57 -7.45
C ILE A 418 -4.13 -5.25 -8.17
N ASP A 419 -4.01 -5.25 -9.51
CA ASP A 419 -4.21 -4.04 -10.33
C ASP A 419 -5.46 -4.10 -11.22
N SER A 420 -6.22 -5.19 -11.17
CA SER A 420 -7.52 -5.38 -11.82
C SER A 420 -8.48 -6.17 -10.92
N GLY A 421 -9.78 -6.20 -11.24
CA GLY A 421 -10.78 -6.91 -10.42
C GLY A 421 -11.17 -6.18 -9.14
N ILE A 422 -11.71 -6.90 -8.15
CA ILE A 422 -12.10 -6.38 -6.84
C ILE A 422 -11.53 -7.28 -5.73
N PRO A 423 -10.63 -6.80 -4.86
CA PRO A 423 -10.33 -5.41 -4.59
C PRO A 423 -9.06 -4.96 -5.32
N GLN A 424 -9.12 -3.77 -5.95
CA GLN A 424 -7.93 -3.16 -6.54
C GLN A 424 -7.03 -2.57 -5.47
N ASN A 425 -5.74 -2.47 -5.76
CA ASN A 425 -4.73 -1.88 -4.89
C ASN A 425 -4.55 -2.60 -3.54
N CYS A 426 -4.99 -3.86 -3.45
CA CYS A 426 -4.73 -4.72 -2.30
C CYS A 426 -3.48 -5.55 -2.49
N VAL A 427 -2.82 -5.89 -1.38
CA VAL A 427 -1.64 -6.75 -1.39
C VAL A 427 -2.03 -8.19 -1.67
N LEU A 428 -1.27 -8.86 -2.52
CA LEU A 428 -1.38 -10.28 -2.78
C LEU A 428 -0.01 -10.95 -2.61
N VAL A 429 0.04 -12.02 -1.83
CA VAL A 429 1.18 -12.93 -1.75
C VAL A 429 0.71 -14.30 -2.19
N THR A 430 1.29 -14.84 -3.25
CA THR A 430 1.01 -16.20 -3.71
C THR A 430 2.18 -17.11 -3.39
N LYS A 431 1.92 -18.35 -2.99
CA LYS A 431 2.96 -19.32 -2.65
C LYS A 431 2.61 -20.70 -3.22
N ALA A 432 3.56 -21.37 -3.84
CA ALA A 432 3.39 -22.80 -4.14
C ALA A 432 3.30 -23.61 -2.84
N GLY A 433 2.52 -24.69 -2.86
CA GLY A 433 2.23 -25.49 -1.66
C GLY A 433 3.47 -25.92 -0.88
N ALA A 434 4.45 -26.48 -1.58
CA ALA A 434 5.67 -27.03 -0.99
C ALA A 434 6.82 -26.02 -0.78
N LEU A 435 6.59 -24.72 -0.99
CA LEU A 435 7.62 -23.69 -0.92
C LEU A 435 7.59 -22.90 0.40
N GLY A 436 8.72 -22.31 0.76
CA GLY A 436 8.89 -21.35 1.87
C GLY A 436 9.33 -21.99 3.18
N THR A 437 9.91 -21.18 4.06
CA THR A 437 10.27 -21.61 5.41
C THR A 437 9.03 -21.94 6.26
N PRO A 438 9.16 -22.70 7.37
CA PRO A 438 8.04 -22.92 8.30
C PRO A 438 7.45 -21.62 8.87
N GLN A 439 8.21 -20.53 8.90
CA GLN A 439 7.79 -19.23 9.45
C GLN A 439 7.22 -18.29 8.39
N VAL A 440 7.12 -18.69 7.12
CA VAL A 440 6.83 -17.74 6.03
C VAL A 440 5.51 -16.98 6.20
N PHE A 441 4.44 -17.61 6.71
CA PHE A 441 3.18 -16.89 6.97
C PHE A 441 3.32 -15.88 8.10
N THR A 442 3.99 -16.25 9.20
CA THR A 442 4.30 -15.34 10.30
C THR A 442 5.14 -14.16 9.83
N LYS A 443 6.20 -14.43 9.04
CA LYS A 443 7.06 -13.42 8.43
C LYS A 443 6.29 -12.52 7.47
N THR A 444 5.45 -13.10 6.62
CA THR A 444 4.62 -12.35 5.67
C THR A 444 3.67 -11.43 6.41
N VAL A 445 2.85 -11.96 7.32
CA VAL A 445 1.91 -11.17 8.14
C VAL A 445 2.64 -10.06 8.89
N THR A 446 3.76 -10.38 9.54
CA THR A 446 4.57 -9.40 10.27
C THR A 446 5.08 -8.33 9.33
N ASN A 447 5.64 -8.70 8.18
CA ASN A 447 6.10 -7.76 7.17
C ASN A 447 4.96 -6.90 6.65
N LEU A 448 3.78 -7.46 6.41
CA LEU A 448 2.60 -6.74 5.92
C LEU A 448 2.09 -5.74 6.96
N PHE A 449 1.96 -6.14 8.21
CA PHE A 449 1.58 -5.24 9.30
C PHE A 449 2.67 -4.22 9.65
N ASN A 450 3.93 -4.53 9.31
CA ASN A 450 5.09 -3.65 9.42
C ASN A 450 5.50 -3.06 8.07
N LEU A 451 4.67 -3.06 7.02
CA LEU A 451 5.02 -2.45 5.73
C LEU A 451 5.24 -0.93 5.86
N HIS A 452 4.86 -0.35 7.00
CA HIS A 452 5.26 0.99 7.45
C HIS A 452 6.74 1.13 7.88
N LYS A 453 7.41 0.01 8.21
CA LYS A 453 8.73 -0.05 8.86
C LYS A 453 9.84 -0.70 8.01
N GLY A 454 9.52 -1.30 6.85
CA GLY A 454 10.52 -1.92 5.97
C GLY A 454 11.02 -0.98 4.87
N ASN A 455 12.21 -0.39 5.04
CA ASN A 455 13.12 0.24 4.05
C ASN A 455 12.55 0.75 2.70
N ILE A 456 11.39 1.40 2.74
CA ILE A 456 11.02 2.45 1.78
C ILE A 456 10.80 3.68 2.67
N THR A 457 11.84 4.49 2.84
CA THR A 457 11.75 5.77 3.52
C THR A 457 10.90 6.71 2.67
N MET A 458 9.59 6.61 2.83
CA MET A 458 8.66 7.69 2.53
C MET A 458 9.14 8.93 3.28
N LYS A 459 9.29 10.05 2.57
CA LYS A 459 9.62 11.30 3.24
C LYS A 459 8.44 11.65 4.13
N LYS A 460 8.70 11.77 5.44
CA LYS A 460 7.69 12.21 6.40
C LYS A 460 7.42 13.71 6.19
N PRO A 461 6.17 14.16 6.35
CA PRO A 461 5.87 15.58 6.29
C PRO A 461 6.61 16.31 7.41
N VAL A 462 7.32 17.36 7.04
CA VAL A 462 7.89 18.32 7.99
C VAL A 462 6.79 19.24 8.53
N LEU A 463 6.60 19.25 9.86
CA LEU A 463 5.66 20.12 10.56
C LEU A 463 6.41 21.25 11.26
N GLY A 464 6.09 22.50 10.91
CA GLY A 464 6.63 23.67 11.60
C GLY A 464 5.78 24.03 12.80
N ILE A 465 6.36 23.99 14.00
CA ILE A 465 5.66 24.25 15.26
C ILE A 465 6.05 25.63 15.77
N THR A 466 5.12 26.57 15.87
CA THR A 466 5.44 27.88 16.47
C THR A 466 5.33 27.76 17.98
N MET A 467 6.41 28.08 18.71
CA MET A 467 6.49 27.93 20.18
C MET A 467 5.43 28.74 20.95
N GLY A 468 4.89 29.80 20.35
CA GLY A 468 3.90 30.67 20.96
C GLY A 468 4.52 31.71 21.90
N ASP A 469 3.75 32.17 22.86
CA ASP A 469 4.20 33.13 23.88
C ASP A 469 5.09 32.43 24.93
N ALA A 470 6.32 32.90 25.06
CA ALA A 470 7.32 32.31 25.94
C ALA A 470 7.03 32.50 27.44
N ALA A 471 6.18 33.46 27.83
CA ALA A 471 5.71 33.63 29.21
C ALA A 471 4.49 32.72 29.52
N GLY A 472 3.92 32.07 28.51
CA GLY A 472 2.83 31.10 28.66
C GLY A 472 3.28 29.64 28.67
N ILE A 473 2.30 28.73 28.58
CA ILE A 473 2.55 27.27 28.58
C ILE A 473 3.06 26.70 27.25
N GLY A 474 3.16 27.51 26.20
CA GLY A 474 3.40 27.04 24.82
C GLY A 474 4.66 26.19 24.67
N SER A 475 5.75 26.60 25.32
CA SER A 475 7.00 25.83 25.35
C SER A 475 6.85 24.50 26.11
N GLU A 476 6.19 24.49 27.28
CA GLU A 476 5.95 23.27 28.07
C GLU A 476 5.17 22.21 27.29
N ILE A 477 4.01 22.58 26.73
CA ILE A 477 3.16 21.63 25.99
C ILE A 477 3.81 21.16 24.70
N THR A 478 4.64 22.01 24.07
CA THR A 478 5.41 21.62 22.87
C THR A 478 6.43 20.56 23.24
N VAL A 479 7.25 20.79 24.27
CA VAL A 479 8.26 19.80 24.69
C VAL A 479 7.60 18.49 25.13
N LYS A 480 6.51 18.56 25.90
CA LYS A 480 5.75 17.36 26.31
C LYS A 480 5.18 16.59 25.12
N ALA A 481 4.55 17.27 24.15
CA ALA A 481 3.99 16.62 22.97
C ALA A 481 5.09 16.00 22.08
N LEU A 482 6.24 16.66 21.97
CA LEU A 482 7.41 16.14 21.25
C LEU A 482 8.12 14.99 21.98
N SER A 483 7.76 14.68 23.23
CA SER A 483 8.28 13.50 23.92
C SER A 483 7.58 12.20 23.50
N ASP A 484 6.51 12.25 22.70
CA ASP A 484 5.79 11.06 22.22
C ASP A 484 6.50 10.42 21.01
N PRO A 485 7.04 9.18 21.14
CA PRO A 485 7.69 8.47 20.04
C PRO A 485 6.78 8.26 18.82
N LYS A 486 5.45 8.16 19.01
CA LYS A 486 4.50 7.89 17.92
C LYS A 486 4.42 9.03 16.91
N LEU A 487 4.72 10.26 17.32
CA LEU A 487 4.74 11.41 16.41
C LEU A 487 5.82 11.25 15.33
N TYR A 488 7.00 10.76 15.72
CA TYR A 488 8.14 10.59 14.84
C TYR A 488 7.93 9.51 13.80
N GLU A 489 6.98 8.59 14.00
CA GLU A 489 6.55 7.66 12.95
C GLU A 489 5.78 8.38 11.83
N LYS A 490 5.13 9.52 12.13
CA LYS A 490 4.19 10.21 11.24
C LYS A 490 4.73 11.50 10.61
N ALA A 491 5.70 12.16 11.25
CA ALA A 491 6.15 13.51 10.87
C ALA A 491 7.60 13.81 11.29
N ILE A 492 8.17 14.87 10.71
CA ILE A 492 9.43 15.50 11.14
C ILE A 492 9.05 16.84 11.81
N PRO A 493 8.98 16.91 13.15
CA PRO A 493 8.69 18.16 13.84
C PRO A 493 9.90 19.10 13.85
N VAL A 494 9.68 20.38 13.54
CA VAL A 494 10.68 21.45 13.65
C VAL A 494 10.05 22.64 14.35
N VAL A 495 10.64 23.08 15.46
CA VAL A 495 10.13 24.22 16.23
C VAL A 495 10.66 25.54 15.67
N PHE A 496 9.80 26.52 15.49
CA PHE A 496 10.12 27.91 15.23
C PHE A 496 9.90 28.66 16.56
N GLY A 497 10.98 29.12 17.18
CA GLY A 497 10.92 29.61 18.55
C GLY A 497 12.26 30.13 19.04
N ASP A 498 12.48 29.98 20.35
CA ASP A 498 13.70 30.34 21.03
C ASP A 498 14.27 29.11 21.75
N ALA A 499 15.50 28.73 21.43
CA ALA A 499 16.13 27.53 21.96
C ALA A 499 16.29 27.58 23.49
N TYR A 500 16.66 28.74 24.06
CA TYR A 500 16.83 28.89 25.49
C TYR A 500 15.51 28.66 26.23
N GLN A 501 14.41 29.20 25.70
CA GLN A 501 13.09 29.00 26.31
C GLN A 501 12.59 27.56 26.22
N LEU A 502 12.91 26.82 25.15
CA LEU A 502 12.63 25.38 25.05
C LEU A 502 13.46 24.56 26.04
N GLU A 503 14.76 24.87 26.19
CA GLU A 503 15.62 24.22 27.20
C GLU A 503 15.13 24.49 28.62
N ARG A 504 14.69 25.73 28.90
CA ARG A 504 14.08 26.10 30.17
C ARG A 504 12.81 25.31 30.43
N ALA A 505 11.92 25.17 29.44
CA ALA A 505 10.71 24.36 29.56
C ALA A 505 11.02 22.88 29.81
N ALA A 506 12.00 22.30 29.09
CA ALA A 506 12.45 20.93 29.30
C ALA A 506 12.93 20.68 30.74
N LYS A 507 13.68 21.63 31.32
CA LYS A 507 14.10 21.57 32.74
C LYS A 507 12.93 21.63 33.70
N ILE A 508 11.95 22.50 33.46
CA ILE A 508 10.77 22.66 34.33
C ILE A 508 9.95 21.37 34.39
N ILE A 509 9.77 20.69 33.25
CA ILE A 509 8.98 19.45 33.18
C ILE A 509 9.81 18.19 33.49
N GLY A 510 11.12 18.32 33.71
CA GLY A 510 12.03 17.20 33.96
C GLY A 510 12.27 16.29 32.75
N ALA A 511 12.14 16.80 31.52
CA ALA A 511 12.36 16.02 30.30
C ALA A 511 13.85 15.92 29.95
N ASN A 512 14.33 14.71 29.67
CA ASN A 512 15.69 14.46 29.20
C ASN A 512 15.79 14.63 27.68
N VAL A 513 15.71 15.88 27.22
CA VAL A 513 15.70 16.26 25.80
C VAL A 513 16.73 17.33 25.51
N LYS A 514 17.44 17.18 24.38
CA LYS A 514 18.39 18.17 23.88
C LYS A 514 17.73 19.07 22.86
N VAL A 515 17.99 20.38 22.93
CA VAL A 515 17.55 21.33 21.90
C VAL A 515 18.69 21.54 20.92
N HIS A 516 18.45 21.22 19.65
CA HIS A 516 19.44 21.32 18.57
C HIS A 516 19.03 22.42 17.59
N LYS A 517 19.87 23.45 17.48
CA LYS A 517 19.63 24.57 16.57
C LYS A 517 19.95 24.18 15.13
N ILE A 518 18.99 24.39 14.24
CA ILE A 518 19.14 24.17 12.80
C ILE A 518 18.74 25.42 12.01
N THR A 519 19.24 25.52 10.78
CA THR A 519 18.92 26.61 9.85
C THR A 519 18.06 26.16 8.68
N ASP A 520 17.92 24.85 8.48
CA ASP A 520 17.17 24.26 7.38
C ASP A 520 16.47 22.98 7.86
N PRO A 521 15.12 22.89 7.75
CA PRO A 521 14.38 21.68 8.09
C PRO A 521 14.83 20.43 7.34
N ALA A 522 15.46 20.58 6.16
CA ALA A 522 16.01 19.44 5.43
C ALA A 522 17.16 18.72 6.17
N LYS A 523 17.76 19.37 7.18
CA LYS A 523 18.83 18.81 8.03
C LYS A 523 18.31 18.31 9.38
N ALA A 524 17.00 18.42 9.64
CA ALA A 524 16.40 18.01 10.89
C ALA A 524 16.52 16.48 11.06
N ASN A 525 16.97 16.04 12.23
CA ASN A 525 16.96 14.63 12.62
C ASN A 525 16.35 14.49 14.02
N PRO A 526 15.06 14.86 14.17
CA PRO A 526 14.44 14.97 15.48
C PRO A 526 14.15 13.57 16.06
N SER A 527 14.23 13.46 17.39
CA SER A 527 13.85 12.26 18.16
C SER A 527 13.17 12.68 19.47
N PRO A 528 12.53 11.76 20.21
CA PRO A 528 12.00 12.08 21.54
C PRO A 528 13.03 12.73 22.48
N GLU A 529 14.31 12.46 22.28
CA GLU A 529 15.44 12.99 23.03
C GLU A 529 16.13 14.20 22.37
N GLN A 530 15.70 14.62 21.17
CA GLN A 530 16.27 15.75 20.43
C GLN A 530 15.20 16.58 19.70
N ILE A 531 14.97 17.82 20.16
CA ILE A 531 14.11 18.80 19.52
C ILE A 531 14.92 19.66 18.57
N GLU A 532 14.52 19.65 17.30
CA GLU A 532 15.09 20.50 16.25
C GLU A 532 14.41 21.87 16.26
N VAL A 533 15.20 22.95 16.36
CA VAL A 533 14.68 24.32 16.45
C VAL A 533 15.34 25.26 15.43
N ILE A 534 14.52 25.99 14.69
CA ILE A 534 14.94 27.22 14.01
C ILE A 534 14.78 28.34 15.05
N SER A 535 15.87 28.60 15.76
CA SER A 535 15.90 29.59 16.85
C SER A 535 16.05 31.00 16.28
N LEU A 536 15.20 31.93 16.70
CA LEU A 536 15.33 33.35 16.35
C LEU A 536 16.15 34.13 17.38
N ASP A 537 16.42 33.54 18.56
CA ASP A 537 17.23 34.12 19.64
C ASP A 537 16.81 35.57 19.99
N ASN A 538 15.49 35.82 20.00
CA ASN A 538 14.86 37.14 20.05
C ASN A 538 14.04 37.38 21.34
N ILE A 539 14.08 36.44 22.29
CA ILE A 539 13.40 36.54 23.59
C ILE A 539 14.43 36.70 24.72
N PRO A 540 14.27 37.68 25.64
CA PRO A 540 15.11 37.78 26.83
C PRO A 540 15.08 36.48 27.66
N HIS A 541 16.23 36.07 28.20
CA HIS A 541 16.32 34.82 28.96
C HIS A 541 15.55 34.87 30.30
N ASP A 542 15.44 36.05 30.91
CA ASP A 542 14.92 36.32 32.24
C ASP A 542 13.42 36.64 32.28
N ILE A 543 12.64 36.18 31.30
CA ILE A 543 11.18 36.39 31.29
C ILE A 543 10.51 35.69 32.47
N GLU A 544 9.59 36.40 33.12
CA GLU A 544 8.73 35.84 34.17
C GLU A 544 7.51 35.12 33.55
N PHE A 545 7.24 33.89 33.99
CA PHE A 545 6.05 33.17 33.57
C PHE A 545 4.77 33.85 34.08
N GLY A 546 3.71 33.78 33.28
CA GLY A 546 2.39 34.27 33.65
C GLY A 546 2.23 35.79 33.63
N LYS A 547 3.26 36.55 33.26
CA LYS A 547 3.19 38.01 33.11
C LYS A 547 3.24 38.44 31.66
N ILE A 548 2.43 39.45 31.34
CA ILE A 548 2.41 40.06 30.01
C ILE A 548 3.77 40.71 29.73
N ASN A 549 4.36 40.38 28.58
CA ASN A 549 5.67 40.89 28.18
C ASN A 549 5.69 41.22 26.68
N ALA A 550 6.10 42.44 26.33
CA ALA A 550 6.13 42.93 24.95
C ALA A 550 7.10 42.13 24.05
N ALA A 551 8.24 41.68 24.58
CA ALA A 551 9.20 40.87 23.82
C ALA A 551 8.64 39.49 23.52
N CYS A 552 7.92 38.86 24.46
CA CYS A 552 7.24 37.58 24.23
C CYS A 552 6.17 37.69 23.13
N GLY A 553 5.37 38.76 23.13
CA GLY A 553 4.38 39.02 22.09
C GLY A 553 5.02 39.23 20.72
N LYS A 554 6.05 40.09 20.64
CA LYS A 554 6.79 40.32 19.39
C LYS A 554 7.44 39.04 18.87
N GLY A 555 8.09 38.25 19.73
CA GLY A 555 8.71 37.00 19.31
C GLY A 555 7.70 35.95 18.83
N ALA A 556 6.54 35.82 19.50
CA ALA A 556 5.47 34.93 19.04
C ALA A 556 4.99 35.27 17.62
N TYR A 557 4.87 36.56 17.28
CA TYR A 557 4.59 37.01 15.91
C TYR A 557 5.71 36.63 14.93
N GLU A 558 6.97 36.88 15.29
CA GLU A 558 8.13 36.59 14.45
C GLU A 558 8.30 35.08 14.19
N PHE A 559 7.98 34.22 15.16
CA PHE A 559 7.96 32.76 14.97
C PHE A 559 6.92 32.35 13.91
N ILE A 560 5.72 32.92 13.94
CA ILE A 560 4.70 32.69 12.92
C ILE A 560 5.17 33.20 11.56
N ALA A 561 5.71 34.42 11.51
CA ALA A 561 6.22 35.00 10.27
C ALA A 561 7.29 34.11 9.63
N LYS A 562 8.21 33.57 10.44
CA LYS A 562 9.26 32.66 9.98
C LYS A 562 8.70 31.31 9.51
N ALA A 563 7.72 30.74 10.22
CA ALA A 563 7.05 29.53 9.76
C ALA A 563 6.30 29.75 8.42
N VAL A 564 5.66 30.91 8.24
CA VAL A 564 5.00 31.27 6.97
C VAL A 564 6.00 31.45 5.83
N GLU A 565 7.17 32.05 6.09
CA GLU A 565 8.25 32.12 5.10
C GLU A 565 8.65 30.71 4.62
N PHE A 566 8.81 29.77 5.55
CA PHE A 566 9.25 28.40 5.24
C PHE A 566 8.15 27.58 4.55
N VAL A 567 6.89 27.75 4.93
CA VAL A 567 5.79 27.02 4.26
C VAL A 567 5.59 27.52 2.83
N LYS A 568 5.70 28.84 2.60
CA LYS A 568 5.64 29.42 1.25
C LYS A 568 6.80 28.98 0.38
N ALA A 569 7.98 28.79 0.98
CA ALA A 569 9.15 28.26 0.30
C ALA A 569 9.11 26.73 0.08
N GLY A 570 8.05 26.04 0.52
CA GLY A 570 7.93 24.58 0.41
C GLY A 570 8.89 23.80 1.31
N LYS A 571 9.49 24.44 2.32
CA LYS A 571 10.44 23.80 3.25
C LYS A 571 9.76 23.07 4.40
N ILE A 572 8.50 23.42 4.69
CA ILE A 572 7.63 22.73 5.63
C ILE A 572 6.25 22.51 4.98
N HIS A 573 5.49 21.53 5.48
CA HIS A 573 4.23 21.10 4.86
C HIS A 573 3.00 21.59 5.64
N ALA A 574 3.13 21.80 6.94
CA ALA A 574 2.06 22.34 7.78
C ALA A 574 2.62 23.19 8.91
N ILE A 575 1.80 24.10 9.42
CA ILE A 575 2.10 24.94 10.59
C ILE A 575 1.22 24.47 11.75
N VAL A 576 1.82 24.20 12.90
CA VAL A 576 1.14 23.86 14.15
C VAL A 576 1.42 24.95 15.16
N THR A 577 0.38 25.61 15.67
CA THR A 577 0.57 26.79 16.53
C THR A 577 0.30 26.51 18.00
N ALA A 578 1.28 26.79 18.86
CA ALA A 578 1.07 26.92 20.31
C ALA A 578 0.38 28.26 20.66
N PRO A 579 -0.19 28.42 21.87
CA PRO A 579 -0.91 29.63 22.24
C PRO A 579 -0.05 30.89 22.28
N LEU A 580 -0.67 32.05 22.00
CA LEU A 580 -0.10 33.37 22.21
C LEU A 580 -1.05 34.29 22.98
N ASN A 581 -0.51 35.34 23.61
CA ASN A 581 -1.31 36.33 24.32
C ASN A 581 -1.55 37.58 23.45
N LYS A 582 -2.82 38.00 23.32
CA LYS A 582 -3.22 39.13 22.48
C LYS A 582 -2.73 40.48 22.99
N GLU A 583 -2.70 40.66 24.31
CA GLU A 583 -2.22 41.89 24.95
C GLU A 583 -0.70 42.01 24.82
N ALA A 584 0.03 40.91 24.99
CA ALA A 584 1.46 40.84 24.73
C ALA A 584 1.79 41.17 23.27
N LEU A 585 1.05 40.62 22.30
CA LEU A 585 1.20 40.95 20.86
C LEU A 585 1.06 42.45 20.61
N HIS A 586 0.01 43.08 21.17
CA HIS A 586 -0.25 44.49 20.99
C HIS A 586 0.89 45.35 21.59
N LEU A 587 1.32 45.04 22.81
CA LEU A 587 2.45 45.71 23.46
C LEU A 587 3.77 45.49 22.71
N GLY A 588 3.93 44.36 22.04
CA GLY A 588 5.07 44.05 21.16
C GLY A 588 5.07 44.79 19.82
N GLY A 589 4.06 45.64 19.56
CA GLY A 589 3.93 46.41 18.32
C GLY A 589 3.23 45.67 17.18
N CYS A 590 2.58 44.53 17.45
CA CYS A 590 1.90 43.71 16.45
C CYS A 590 0.37 43.69 16.69
N PRO A 591 -0.39 44.68 16.19
CA PRO A 591 -1.80 44.87 16.52
C PRO A 591 -2.74 43.93 15.73
N HIS A 592 -2.50 42.61 15.81
CA HIS A 592 -3.36 41.60 15.20
C HIS A 592 -4.31 40.96 16.22
N PRO A 593 -5.56 40.62 15.84
CA PRO A 593 -6.52 39.97 16.74
C PRO A 593 -6.12 38.56 17.22
N GLY A 594 -5.27 37.85 16.46
CA GLY A 594 -4.80 36.51 16.81
C GLY A 594 -4.10 35.79 15.66
N HIS A 595 -3.81 34.49 15.86
CA HIS A 595 -3.12 33.63 14.90
C HIS A 595 -3.73 33.64 13.50
N THR A 596 -5.06 33.48 13.44
CA THR A 596 -5.78 33.35 12.18
C THR A 596 -5.58 34.59 11.31
N GLU A 597 -5.74 35.78 11.89
CA GLU A 597 -5.59 37.06 11.20
C GLU A 597 -4.12 37.32 10.81
N ILE A 598 -3.16 36.93 11.66
CA ILE A 598 -1.73 37.02 11.33
C ILE A 598 -1.42 36.16 10.10
N LEU A 599 -1.83 34.87 10.13
CA LEU A 599 -1.59 33.93 9.03
C LEU A 599 -2.27 34.38 7.74
N ALA A 600 -3.53 34.82 7.81
CA ALA A 600 -4.27 35.32 6.66
C ALA A 600 -3.59 36.56 6.05
N ASN A 601 -3.16 37.52 6.88
CA ASN A 601 -2.44 38.70 6.41
C ASN A 601 -1.10 38.33 5.75
N LEU A 602 -0.30 37.49 6.40
CA LEU A 602 1.00 37.05 5.87
C LEU A 602 0.87 36.20 4.61
N THR A 603 -0.24 35.49 4.41
CA THR A 603 -0.50 34.65 3.23
C THR A 603 -1.28 35.35 2.12
N GLY A 604 -1.84 36.54 2.38
CA GLY A 604 -2.70 37.24 1.43
C GLY A 604 -4.10 36.61 1.30
N THR A 605 -4.50 35.76 2.24
CA THR A 605 -5.81 35.11 2.24
C THR A 605 -6.88 36.06 2.75
N LYS A 606 -7.92 36.29 1.95
CA LYS A 606 -9.09 37.09 2.34
C LYS A 606 -10.21 36.24 2.93
N ASP A 607 -10.32 35.00 2.49
CA ASP A 607 -11.42 34.12 2.83
C ASP A 607 -10.92 32.93 3.63
N TYR A 608 -11.28 32.91 4.90
CA TYR A 608 -11.01 31.80 5.79
C TYR A 608 -12.19 31.55 6.72
N SER A 609 -12.21 30.36 7.33
CA SER A 609 -13.14 30.03 8.39
C SER A 609 -12.45 29.26 9.51
N MET A 610 -13.09 29.23 10.66
CA MET A 610 -12.68 28.43 11.81
C MET A 610 -13.44 27.10 11.78
N MET A 611 -12.67 26.03 11.70
CA MET A 611 -13.15 24.67 11.91
C MET A 611 -12.63 24.16 13.25
N LEU A 612 -13.50 23.53 14.03
CA LEU A 612 -13.12 22.82 15.25
C LEU A 612 -13.28 21.33 15.02
N VAL A 613 -12.30 20.59 15.50
CA VAL A 613 -12.22 19.14 15.37
C VAL A 613 -12.11 18.54 16.77
N GLY A 614 -13.11 17.76 17.15
CA GLY A 614 -13.06 16.84 18.27
C GLY A 614 -13.15 15.39 17.76
N ASP A 615 -13.03 14.45 18.69
CA ASP A 615 -13.06 13.01 18.38
C ASP A 615 -14.35 12.59 17.66
N LYS A 616 -15.50 12.99 18.20
CA LYS A 616 -16.84 12.60 17.69
C LYS A 616 -17.53 13.65 16.84
N LEU A 617 -17.05 14.89 16.83
CA LEU A 617 -17.74 16.00 16.20
C LEU A 617 -16.76 16.97 15.55
N ARG A 618 -17.10 17.40 14.34
CA ARG A 618 -16.43 18.47 13.61
C ARG A 618 -17.43 19.55 13.28
N VAL A 619 -17.06 20.81 13.49
CA VAL A 619 -17.92 21.96 13.17
C VAL A 619 -17.14 23.04 12.44
N ILE A 620 -17.78 23.74 11.51
CA ILE A 620 -17.20 24.88 10.78
C ILE A 620 -18.18 26.05 10.79
N HIS A 621 -17.65 27.25 11.01
CA HIS A 621 -18.49 28.42 11.32
C HIS A 621 -18.70 29.35 10.13
N VAL A 622 -19.94 29.76 9.91
CA VAL A 622 -20.28 30.82 8.95
C VAL A 622 -19.77 32.18 9.46
N SER A 623 -19.94 32.44 10.76
CA SER A 623 -19.46 33.64 11.44
C SER A 623 -18.81 33.32 12.81
N THR A 624 -17.80 34.10 13.19
CA THR A 624 -17.11 34.00 14.49
C THR A 624 -16.77 35.40 15.02
N HIS A 625 -16.57 35.53 16.34
CA HIS A 625 -16.12 36.76 17.03
C HIS A 625 -16.90 38.05 16.68
N VAL A 626 -18.21 37.93 16.44
CA VAL A 626 -19.14 39.06 16.27
C VAL A 626 -20.31 38.92 17.25
N SER A 627 -21.01 40.02 17.56
CA SER A 627 -22.25 39.96 18.35
C SER A 627 -23.27 39.03 17.68
N LEU A 628 -24.09 38.33 18.47
CA LEU A 628 -25.11 37.41 17.94
C LEU A 628 -26.04 38.06 16.90
N ARG A 629 -26.48 39.32 17.13
CA ARG A 629 -27.29 40.07 16.14
C ARG A 629 -26.59 40.16 14.78
N LYS A 630 -25.35 40.63 14.77
CA LYS A 630 -24.51 40.70 13.57
C LYS A 630 -24.25 39.31 12.97
N ALA A 631 -24.13 38.27 13.79
CA ALA A 631 -23.99 36.89 13.30
C ALA A 631 -25.21 36.48 12.46
N CYS A 632 -26.44 36.79 12.92
CA CYS A 632 -27.67 36.57 12.16
C CYS A 632 -27.64 37.33 10.82
N ASP A 633 -27.25 38.61 10.82
CA ASP A 633 -27.18 39.44 9.61
C ASP A 633 -26.19 38.88 8.56
N LEU A 634 -25.15 38.16 9.00
CA LEU A 634 -24.11 37.56 8.16
C LEU A 634 -24.49 36.19 7.58
N VAL A 635 -25.63 35.62 7.98
CA VAL A 635 -26.15 34.38 7.39
C VAL A 635 -26.74 34.70 6.03
N LYS A 636 -25.86 34.74 5.02
CA LYS A 636 -26.19 35.02 3.62
C LYS A 636 -25.82 33.85 2.73
N LYS A 637 -26.61 33.60 1.69
CA LYS A 637 -26.46 32.48 0.74
C LYS A 637 -25.00 32.28 0.33
N ASP A 638 -24.36 33.33 -0.19
CA ASP A 638 -23.00 33.26 -0.71
C ASP A 638 -21.98 32.88 0.38
N ARG A 639 -22.17 33.39 1.61
CA ARG A 639 -21.29 33.06 2.72
C ARG A 639 -21.47 31.62 3.18
N VAL A 640 -22.72 31.15 3.28
CA VAL A 640 -23.04 29.76 3.67
C VAL A 640 -22.49 28.79 2.63
N LEU A 641 -22.74 29.04 1.34
CA LEU A 641 -22.23 28.23 0.23
C LEU A 641 -20.70 28.13 0.27
N LYS A 642 -20.03 29.26 0.46
CA LYS A 642 -18.57 29.29 0.56
C LYS A 642 -18.03 28.48 1.75
N VAL A 643 -18.75 28.47 2.87
CA VAL A 643 -18.35 27.68 4.05
C VAL A 643 -18.59 26.19 3.81
N ILE A 644 -19.62 25.81 3.05
CA ILE A 644 -19.83 24.43 2.59
C ILE A 644 -18.65 23.97 1.71
N HIS A 645 -18.18 24.81 0.78
CA HIS A 645 -16.98 24.51 -0.03
C HIS A 645 -15.75 24.29 0.83
N LEU A 646 -15.49 25.21 1.78
CA LEU A 646 -14.36 25.08 2.69
C LEU A 646 -14.43 23.81 3.55
N ALA A 647 -15.63 23.39 3.93
CA ALA A 647 -15.87 22.15 4.67
C ALA A 647 -15.52 20.91 3.84
N ASP A 648 -16.02 20.85 2.60
CA ASP A 648 -15.77 19.75 1.66
C ASP A 648 -14.29 19.61 1.33
N ASP A 649 -13.64 20.71 0.94
CA ASP A 649 -12.21 20.74 0.61
C ASP A 649 -11.36 20.30 1.80
N THR A 650 -11.67 20.78 3.00
CA THR A 650 -10.90 20.45 4.20
C THR A 650 -11.09 18.99 4.60
N LEU A 651 -12.29 18.44 4.53
CA LEU A 651 -12.50 17.02 4.84
C LEU A 651 -11.84 16.11 3.81
N LYS A 652 -11.78 16.48 2.53
CA LYS A 652 -10.97 15.77 1.55
C LYS A 652 -9.49 15.74 1.94
N LEU A 653 -8.93 16.86 2.44
CA LEU A 653 -7.58 16.88 3.01
C LEU A 653 -7.42 16.03 4.27
N MET A 654 -8.49 15.79 5.03
CA MET A 654 -8.49 14.87 6.16
C MET A 654 -8.65 13.39 5.74
N GLY A 655 -8.80 13.11 4.45
CA GLY A 655 -8.88 11.74 3.89
C GLY A 655 -10.30 11.25 3.59
N PHE A 656 -11.32 12.11 3.65
CA PHE A 656 -12.69 11.75 3.26
C PHE A 656 -12.87 11.94 1.75
N GLU A 657 -13.06 10.85 0.99
CA GLU A 657 -13.25 10.96 -0.48
C GLU A 657 -14.56 11.66 -0.87
N LYS A 658 -15.64 11.37 -0.13
CA LYS A 658 -16.97 11.97 -0.32
C LYS A 658 -17.54 12.44 1.02
N PRO A 659 -17.10 13.61 1.53
CA PRO A 659 -17.52 14.13 2.83
C PRO A 659 -19.04 14.27 2.96
N ARG A 660 -19.63 13.79 4.07
CA ARG A 660 -21.05 13.97 4.40
C ARG A 660 -21.22 15.23 5.25
N ILE A 661 -21.79 16.28 4.68
CA ILE A 661 -21.88 17.60 5.31
C ILE A 661 -23.32 17.85 5.76
N ALA A 662 -23.51 18.20 7.04
CA ALA A 662 -24.77 18.76 7.51
C ALA A 662 -24.68 20.28 7.61
N VAL A 663 -25.75 20.98 7.26
CA VAL A 663 -25.89 22.42 7.53
C VAL A 663 -26.95 22.61 8.60
N SER A 664 -26.59 23.25 9.72
CA SER A 664 -27.54 23.59 10.79
C SER A 664 -28.43 24.74 10.36
N GLY A 665 -29.69 24.75 10.79
CA GLY A 665 -30.52 25.95 10.71
C GLY A 665 -29.99 27.10 11.58
N LEU A 666 -30.43 28.33 11.29
CA LEU A 666 -30.26 29.48 12.18
C LEU A 666 -31.37 29.49 13.23
N ASN A 667 -32.63 29.35 12.79
CA ASN A 667 -33.80 29.46 13.66
C ASN A 667 -34.24 28.09 14.24
N PRO A 668 -35.01 28.09 15.34
CA PRO A 668 -35.68 26.88 15.84
C PRO A 668 -36.48 26.21 14.72
N HIS A 669 -36.38 24.88 14.62
CA HIS A 669 -37.05 24.08 13.59
C HIS A 669 -36.86 24.60 12.15
N CYS A 670 -35.73 25.26 11.87
CA CYS A 670 -35.42 25.88 10.57
C CYS A 670 -36.48 26.90 10.11
N GLY A 671 -37.06 27.65 11.05
CA GLY A 671 -38.01 28.74 10.78
C GLY A 671 -39.48 28.32 10.72
N GLU A 672 -39.80 27.01 10.74
CA GLU A 672 -41.16 26.45 10.74
C GLU A 672 -42.13 27.15 9.77
N GLY A 673 -41.86 27.05 8.47
CA GLY A 673 -42.69 27.66 7.43
C GLY A 673 -42.71 29.20 7.45
N GLY A 674 -41.74 29.83 8.13
CA GLY A 674 -41.64 31.28 8.31
C GLY A 674 -42.15 31.79 9.66
N MET A 675 -42.69 30.91 10.52
CA MET A 675 -43.19 31.28 11.84
C MET A 675 -42.09 31.81 12.79
N PHE A 676 -40.87 31.29 12.67
CA PHE A 676 -39.74 31.62 13.55
C PHE A 676 -38.58 32.35 12.84
N GLY A 677 -38.84 32.90 11.65
CA GLY A 677 -37.84 33.57 10.82
C GLY A 677 -37.81 33.01 9.39
N THR A 678 -37.25 33.77 8.46
CA THR A 678 -37.19 33.41 7.03
C THR A 678 -35.77 33.12 6.54
N GLU A 679 -34.75 33.41 7.35
CA GLU A 679 -33.33 33.33 6.98
C GLU A 679 -32.94 31.92 6.52
N ASP A 680 -33.48 30.88 7.17
CA ASP A 680 -33.25 29.48 6.78
C ASP A 680 -33.74 29.20 5.35
N ALA A 681 -34.94 29.66 5.00
CA ALA A 681 -35.57 29.43 3.71
C ALA A 681 -35.01 30.34 2.60
N GLU A 682 -34.69 31.59 2.95
CA GLU A 682 -34.23 32.61 2.00
C GLU A 682 -32.73 32.53 1.72
N GLU A 683 -31.91 32.08 2.68
CA GLU A 683 -30.45 32.14 2.57
C GLU A 683 -29.80 30.74 2.65
N ILE A 684 -30.20 29.90 3.61
CA ILE A 684 -29.53 28.59 3.84
C ILE A 684 -29.98 27.53 2.84
N VAL A 685 -31.29 27.38 2.60
CA VAL A 685 -31.83 26.41 1.61
C VAL A 685 -31.24 26.65 0.21
N PRO A 686 -31.17 27.89 -0.31
CA PRO A 686 -30.56 28.13 -1.62
C PRO A 686 -29.06 27.83 -1.66
N ALA A 687 -28.33 28.02 -0.55
CA ALA A 687 -26.91 27.69 -0.47
C ALA A 687 -26.68 26.17 -0.50
N VAL A 688 -27.49 25.39 0.23
CA VAL A 688 -27.42 23.92 0.22
C VAL A 688 -27.74 23.38 -1.16
N LYS A 689 -28.80 23.89 -1.82
CA LYS A 689 -29.16 23.46 -3.18
C LYS A 689 -28.05 23.73 -4.19
N ALA A 690 -27.46 24.93 -4.16
CA ALA A 690 -26.33 25.26 -5.03
C ALA A 690 -25.15 24.30 -4.84
N ALA A 691 -24.77 23.99 -3.60
CA ALA A 691 -23.72 23.02 -3.33
C ALA A 691 -24.08 21.59 -3.79
N GLN A 692 -25.34 21.17 -3.66
CA GLN A 692 -25.80 19.87 -4.17
C GLN A 692 -25.75 19.79 -5.70
N GLU A 693 -26.09 20.86 -6.40
CA GLU A 693 -25.98 20.98 -7.87
C GLU A 693 -24.53 20.85 -8.34
N GLU A 694 -23.57 21.27 -7.52
CA GLU A 694 -22.13 21.07 -7.73
C GLU A 694 -21.63 19.66 -7.37
N GLY A 695 -22.52 18.78 -6.90
CA GLY A 695 -22.20 17.39 -6.56
C GLY A 695 -21.65 17.19 -5.14
N ILE A 696 -21.71 18.21 -4.28
CA ILE A 696 -21.29 18.10 -2.87
C ILE A 696 -22.36 17.34 -2.09
N ASN A 697 -21.92 16.36 -1.30
CA ASN A 697 -22.80 15.55 -0.45
C ASN A 697 -23.17 16.33 0.83
N VAL A 698 -24.05 17.32 0.66
CA VAL A 698 -24.52 18.21 1.72
C VAL A 698 -26.03 18.08 1.93
N VAL A 699 -26.47 18.14 3.20
CA VAL A 699 -27.88 18.09 3.60
C VAL A 699 -28.17 19.20 4.62
N GLY A 700 -29.26 19.93 4.44
CA GLY A 700 -29.75 20.92 5.39
C GLY A 700 -30.70 21.96 4.78
N PRO A 701 -31.12 22.97 5.56
CA PRO A 701 -30.84 23.12 6.98
C PRO A 701 -31.51 22.01 7.82
N ILE A 702 -30.79 21.50 8.81
CA ILE A 702 -31.28 20.55 9.82
C ILE A 702 -31.55 21.31 11.11
N ALA A 703 -32.62 20.98 11.82
CA ALA A 703 -32.99 21.65 13.06
C ALA A 703 -31.81 21.63 14.07
N PRO A 704 -31.40 22.80 14.63
CA PRO A 704 -30.19 22.92 15.45
C PRO A 704 -30.15 22.04 16.70
N ASP A 705 -31.33 21.71 17.24
CA ASP A 705 -31.51 20.84 18.41
C ASP A 705 -31.23 19.35 18.10
N THR A 706 -31.34 18.93 16.84
CA THR A 706 -31.17 17.52 16.44
C THR A 706 -29.87 17.25 15.68
N VAL A 707 -29.32 18.25 14.97
CA VAL A 707 -28.17 18.06 14.06
C VAL A 707 -26.94 17.50 14.77
N PHE A 708 -26.64 17.97 15.99
CA PHE A 708 -25.47 17.51 16.74
C PHE A 708 -25.62 16.09 17.28
N HIS A 709 -26.84 15.67 17.67
CA HIS A 709 -27.10 14.29 18.05
C HIS A 709 -26.90 13.34 16.86
N ARG A 710 -27.39 13.72 15.68
CA ARG A 710 -27.22 12.93 14.45
C ARG A 710 -25.76 12.84 14.01
N ALA A 711 -25.01 13.93 14.14
CA ALA A 711 -23.58 13.95 13.85
C ALA A 711 -22.78 13.12 14.87
N ALA A 712 -22.83 13.48 16.15
CA ALA A 712 -21.93 12.92 17.16
C ALA A 712 -22.33 11.53 17.68
N ASN A 713 -23.62 11.23 17.78
CA ASN A 713 -24.10 9.96 18.37
C ASN A 713 -24.54 8.93 17.33
N LYS A 714 -25.05 9.37 16.18
CA LYS A 714 -25.47 8.47 15.10
C LYS A 714 -24.45 8.34 13.96
N GLY A 715 -23.45 9.22 13.89
CA GLY A 715 -22.42 9.19 12.86
C GLY A 715 -22.95 9.42 11.44
N GLU A 716 -24.08 10.12 11.30
CA GLU A 716 -24.73 10.38 10.01
C GLU A 716 -23.93 11.36 9.13
N PHE A 717 -23.15 12.25 9.76
CA PHE A 717 -22.41 13.33 9.11
C PHE A 717 -20.96 13.39 9.60
N ASP A 718 -20.06 13.81 8.72
CA ASP A 718 -18.64 13.94 9.02
C ASP A 718 -18.28 15.34 9.57
N ILE A 719 -19.09 16.35 9.23
CA ILE A 719 -18.99 17.74 9.72
C ILE A 719 -20.35 18.46 9.73
N VAL A 720 -20.52 19.41 10.64
CA VAL A 720 -21.66 20.33 10.68
C VAL A 720 -21.23 21.78 10.39
N VAL A 721 -21.85 22.41 9.38
CA VAL A 721 -21.76 23.85 9.14
C VAL A 721 -22.72 24.57 10.08
N VAL A 722 -22.19 25.47 10.90
CA VAL A 722 -22.94 26.22 11.92
C VAL A 722 -22.94 27.72 11.63
N MET A 723 -24.02 28.40 11.98
CA MET A 723 -24.28 29.79 11.60
C MET A 723 -23.53 30.81 12.46
N TYR A 724 -23.35 30.51 13.75
CA TYR A 724 -22.69 31.39 14.72
C TYR A 724 -21.79 30.62 15.68
N HIS A 725 -20.90 31.35 16.37
CA HIS A 725 -19.85 30.82 17.24
C HIS A 725 -20.35 29.78 18.25
N ASP A 726 -21.26 30.16 19.15
CA ASP A 726 -21.67 29.29 20.25
C ASP A 726 -22.49 28.07 19.79
N GLN A 727 -23.11 28.13 18.62
CA GLN A 727 -23.85 27.01 18.03
C GLN A 727 -22.96 25.78 17.85
N GLY A 728 -21.69 25.97 17.46
CA GLY A 728 -20.71 24.88 17.32
C GLY A 728 -19.90 24.62 18.59
N HIS A 729 -19.57 25.67 19.35
CA HIS A 729 -18.69 25.53 20.52
C HIS A 729 -19.35 24.80 21.70
N ILE A 730 -20.64 25.07 21.95
CA ILE A 730 -21.37 24.40 23.03
C ILE A 730 -21.36 22.88 22.86
N PRO A 731 -21.85 22.30 21.73
CA PRO A 731 -21.89 20.84 21.59
C PRO A 731 -20.50 20.21 21.58
N LEU A 732 -19.50 20.87 20.99
CA LEU A 732 -18.13 20.35 21.00
C LEU A 732 -17.57 20.25 22.42
N LYS A 733 -17.71 21.31 23.23
CA LYS A 733 -17.22 21.35 24.62
C LYS A 733 -17.96 20.40 25.54
N VAL A 734 -19.24 20.13 25.27
CA VAL A 734 -20.02 19.10 25.98
C VAL A 734 -19.49 17.69 25.67
N LEU A 735 -19.02 17.44 24.44
CA LEU A 735 -18.54 16.12 24.00
C LEU A 735 -17.07 15.82 24.34
N GLY A 736 -16.22 16.84 24.49
CA GLY A 736 -14.82 16.65 24.88
C GLY A 736 -14.01 17.95 24.87
N PHE A 737 -13.68 18.46 26.05
CA PHE A 737 -12.98 19.74 26.22
C PHE A 737 -11.46 19.67 25.98
N SER A 738 -10.80 18.54 26.27
CA SER A 738 -9.32 18.44 26.26
C SER A 738 -8.70 18.11 24.89
N THR A 739 -9.47 17.54 23.97
CA THR A 739 -8.97 17.05 22.66
C THR A 739 -9.28 17.98 21.49
N GLY A 740 -9.93 19.12 21.74
CA GLY A 740 -10.29 20.09 20.71
C GLY A 740 -9.07 20.61 19.95
N VAL A 741 -9.16 20.61 18.61
CA VAL A 741 -8.18 21.21 17.71
C VAL A 741 -8.86 22.24 16.83
N ASN A 742 -8.22 23.41 16.72
CA ASN A 742 -8.66 24.47 15.83
C ASN A 742 -7.90 24.38 14.49
N VAL A 743 -8.65 24.33 13.39
CA VAL A 743 -8.14 24.32 12.02
C VAL A 743 -8.60 25.59 11.33
N THR A 744 -7.64 26.36 10.82
CA THR A 744 -7.97 27.50 9.97
C THR A 744 -8.07 27.03 8.53
N VAL A 745 -9.28 27.04 7.99
CA VAL A 745 -9.56 26.57 6.63
C VAL A 745 -9.55 27.72 5.63
N GLY A 746 -9.18 27.46 4.39
CA GLY A 746 -9.05 28.45 3.32
C GLY A 746 -7.66 29.09 3.17
N LEU A 747 -6.72 28.80 4.09
CA LEU A 747 -5.33 29.18 3.92
C LEU A 747 -4.65 28.33 2.82
N PRO A 748 -3.65 28.88 2.09
CA PRO A 748 -2.88 28.11 1.12
C PRO A 748 -2.02 27.02 1.78
N CYS A 749 -1.74 27.14 3.08
CA CYS A 749 -1.03 26.18 3.90
C CYS A 749 -1.96 25.46 4.88
N ILE A 750 -1.58 24.26 5.32
CA ILE A 750 -2.27 23.56 6.42
C ILE A 750 -1.91 24.25 7.74
N ARG A 751 -2.92 24.61 8.54
CA ARG A 751 -2.73 25.08 9.91
C ARG A 751 -3.62 24.36 10.91
N THR A 752 -3.00 23.74 11.90
CA THR A 752 -3.65 23.17 13.09
C THR A 752 -3.17 23.91 14.35
N SER A 753 -3.98 23.88 15.40
CA SER A 753 -3.69 24.61 16.64
C SER A 753 -4.39 23.98 17.82
N VAL A 754 -3.79 24.18 18.99
CA VAL A 754 -4.49 23.93 20.24
C VAL A 754 -5.72 24.84 20.39
N ASP A 755 -6.71 24.38 21.14
CA ASP A 755 -8.00 25.06 21.36
C ASP A 755 -8.05 25.89 22.66
N HIS A 756 -6.90 26.05 23.34
CA HIS A 756 -6.78 26.83 24.57
C HIS A 756 -5.78 27.98 24.46
N GLY A 757 -5.83 28.90 25.44
CA GLY A 757 -4.94 30.06 25.54
C GLY A 757 -3.59 29.78 26.20
N THR A 758 -2.86 30.83 26.54
CA THR A 758 -1.50 30.76 27.15
C THR A 758 -1.45 30.26 28.59
N ALA A 759 -2.61 30.14 29.24
CA ALA A 759 -2.77 29.59 30.59
C ALA A 759 -1.73 30.13 31.60
N PHE A 760 -1.58 31.46 31.66
CA PHE A 760 -0.60 32.17 32.50
C PHE A 760 -0.59 31.73 33.96
N GLU A 761 -1.76 31.36 34.52
CA GLU A 761 -1.91 30.87 35.89
C GLU A 761 -1.11 29.59 36.20
N ILE A 762 -0.80 28.78 35.19
CA ILE A 762 -0.08 27.50 35.34
C ILE A 762 1.26 27.46 34.61
N ALA A 763 1.61 28.54 33.89
CA ALA A 763 2.89 28.66 33.20
C ALA A 763 4.06 28.62 34.19
N GLY A 764 5.13 27.91 33.81
CA GLY A 764 6.31 27.70 34.64
C GLY A 764 6.17 26.62 35.71
N LYS A 765 4.99 25.99 35.84
CA LYS A 765 4.73 24.97 36.88
C LYS A 765 4.91 23.54 36.38
N GLY A 766 5.03 23.33 35.07
CA GLY A 766 5.21 22.02 34.46
C GLY A 766 3.98 21.10 34.50
N ILE A 767 2.80 21.62 34.87
CA ILE A 767 1.55 20.85 35.01
C ILE A 767 0.60 20.98 33.81
N ALA A 768 0.97 21.75 32.78
CA ALA A 768 0.12 21.94 31.60
C ALA A 768 -0.07 20.62 30.80
N ASP A 769 -1.30 20.36 30.36
CA ASP A 769 -1.65 19.16 29.59
C ASP A 769 -1.29 19.32 28.09
N PRO A 770 -0.49 18.43 27.50
CA PRO A 770 -0.12 18.50 26.09
C PRO A 770 -1.15 17.90 25.12
N GLU A 771 -2.25 17.29 25.60
CA GLU A 771 -3.15 16.49 24.76
C GLU A 771 -3.61 17.22 23.48
N SER A 772 -4.12 18.45 23.60
CA SER A 772 -4.55 19.26 22.44
C SER A 772 -3.41 19.53 21.45
N MET A 773 -2.17 19.72 21.93
CA MET A 773 -0.99 19.89 21.07
C MET A 773 -0.67 18.61 20.31
N THR A 774 -0.70 17.46 21.00
CA THR A 774 -0.48 16.15 20.39
C THR A 774 -1.54 15.86 19.32
N VAL A 775 -2.82 16.15 19.57
CA VAL A 775 -3.88 15.98 18.56
C VAL A 775 -3.66 16.93 17.38
N ALA A 776 -3.28 18.19 17.62
CA ALA A 776 -3.01 19.17 16.56
C ALA A 776 -1.83 18.75 15.66
N LEU A 777 -0.75 18.21 16.24
CA LEU A 777 0.40 17.67 15.51
C LEU A 777 0.00 16.46 14.65
N ASN A 778 -0.74 15.52 15.23
CA ASN A 778 -1.22 14.34 14.52
C ASN A 778 -2.15 14.71 13.34
N LEU A 779 -3.09 15.65 13.56
CA LEU A 779 -3.98 16.12 12.51
C LEU A 779 -3.20 16.87 11.41
N GLY A 780 -2.21 17.67 11.78
CA GLY A 780 -1.32 18.35 10.83
C GLY A 780 -0.55 17.36 9.94
N ALA A 781 0.00 16.29 10.54
CA ALA A 781 0.66 15.21 9.82
C ALA A 781 -0.30 14.49 8.85
N GLN A 782 -1.51 14.15 9.32
CA GLN A 782 -2.54 13.49 8.51
C GLN A 782 -2.90 14.32 7.28
N MET A 783 -3.22 15.60 7.47
CA MET A 783 -3.58 16.49 6.37
C MET A 783 -2.42 16.70 5.39
N ALA A 784 -1.19 16.80 5.89
CA ALA A 784 -0.01 16.96 5.06
C ALA A 784 0.27 15.72 4.20
N ASN A 785 0.08 14.52 4.75
CA ASN A 785 0.23 13.26 4.02
C ASN A 785 -0.76 13.12 2.86
N VAL A 786 -1.97 13.67 2.99
CA VAL A 786 -2.96 13.70 1.90
C VAL A 786 -2.60 14.79 0.88
N LYS A 787 -2.39 16.03 1.34
CA LYS A 787 -2.14 17.19 0.46
C LYS A 787 -0.87 17.04 -0.38
N PHE A 788 0.19 16.53 0.24
CA PHE A 788 1.52 16.41 -0.36
C PHE A 788 1.86 14.95 -0.70
N LYS A 789 0.84 14.09 -0.84
CA LYS A 789 1.00 12.67 -1.15
C LYS A 789 2.02 12.46 -2.27
N ASP A 790 1.89 13.18 -3.37
CA ASP A 790 2.80 13.03 -4.52
C ASP A 790 4.23 13.47 -4.21
N LEU A 791 4.43 14.54 -3.42
CA LEU A 791 5.75 15.03 -3.03
C LEU A 791 6.43 14.11 -2.01
N LEU A 792 5.66 13.55 -1.07
CA LEU A 792 6.17 12.70 0.00
C LEU A 792 6.37 11.24 -0.45
N ASN A 793 5.67 10.83 -1.51
CA ASN A 793 5.89 9.59 -2.25
C ASN A 793 7.10 9.66 -3.21
N ASN A 794 7.71 10.85 -3.38
CA ASN A 794 8.84 11.16 -4.28
C ASN A 794 10.17 11.34 -3.53
#